data_AF-A0A7C4JF15-F1
#
_entry.id   AF-A0A7C4JF15-F1
#
_cell.length_a   1.000
_cell.length_b   1.000
_cell.length_c   1.000
_cell.angle_alpha   90.00
_cell.angle_beta   90.00
_cell.angle_gamma   90.00
#
_symmetry.space_group_name_H-M   'P 1'
#
loop_
_entity.id
_entity.type
_entity.pdbx_description
1 polymer ?
#
loop_
_entity_poly.entity_id
_entity_poly.type
_entity_poly.pdbx_seq_one_letter_code
_entity_poly.pdbx_strand_id
1 'polypeptide(L)'
;DNREPDLTLFDVTGNPFLFLETKRKVEGPYLRSRELFQPLSKAVIGQAISYVALWKSTRASHVPFFATASPSEIAVFRTPQNVLEYVDMDKVLKRDYENVVKPGMFTKIFKDLVYHGRLELTEEFIERLLDIIAKDYLKTKISRVSPGWALIEFLRGFVDVLSEKCEPMVKLKSETNDEFKNKLEEMHRKLGYTPDVKSLTRMMIYVLMNKLIFYKVLEQKYRGLPKLVNLPTSSKTEFLNALNGYFDRAIMETRDFEPIFQTGIYDMIDFPEDLDTFEFVNDFLATLEVMRIEDISDYIGYVYEELIPPSERHQLGQFYTPPAICELIAKWAIRSPDDIVLDPGCGSGGFLSAAYRVLVKFKTGRDMIPPPRGIHEKVISQLYGIDINPFPVQMASMNIAMKDIRSPATGLNTIEQDFFQVEPKTVLLAPYKVRIVTGVELRREMKIPEADVVMGNPPYTRWVEIPKPTQNAIKNKLKDLMRKYGLTPQLARGIEPGIYTYWIMHATKFLKPNGRLGMIISNLWMQTDYGVGFGQFLLDNYKVKAIIDFTLRLFKALISTCIILLEREEDASKRAENEVVFVHIPGGVETIEVDEILKTVEEKKSEKLYVRVVKQKDIPRDEKWIKVFFGIEEVFKHPLMVKLNELFEPSRGNTFWSIWALQHGKRPDPGASDFAYLSPSKVKQFNLEEFSYPNAPLDQAIVYPAITNARDPVYFTFTEEDWKELYRKDRECFMFICHKPRNGLPEEVRNYIQWGEPICPECGKIIARAEGGFFVCEKGHRIPLDAKCVTAIRGTRGGGRFANETESAKVRAKERKHFYGWYDLGGVVPIEIFAIYEARYKTRFISCRFPVATSHVLITLVPKVSLAEEETKALLTYLNSSFSQYFVETRGRYIAKGPIALEVNVAKDMPILDVKKLSDEQISKLATLFDKLESEARRIGGASEKEQIEKLKPTIYEIDMAIADILGLSKDVVKLLENRVDILVERRIAGSKEERREHVKGEAELKLKPPKKRAKTKSEPKSIPLERFMT
;
A
#
# COMPACT_ATOMS: atom_id res chain seq x y z
N ASP A 1 -4.41 57.49 -11.26
CA ASP A 1 -4.30 57.48 -9.78
C ASP A 1 -3.14 56.61 -9.28
N ASN A 2 -2.07 56.46 -10.09
CA ASN A 2 -0.90 55.59 -9.84
C ASN A 2 -1.24 54.16 -9.42
N ARG A 3 -2.37 53.61 -9.89
CA ARG A 3 -2.72 52.20 -9.70
C ARG A 3 -2.31 51.42 -10.93
N GLU A 4 -1.45 50.43 -10.73
CA GLU A 4 -1.05 49.50 -11.76
C GLU A 4 -1.16 48.07 -11.21
N PRO A 5 -1.65 47.11 -12.02
CA PRO A 5 -1.48 45.69 -11.73
C PRO A 5 0.02 45.37 -11.62
N ASP A 6 0.38 44.36 -10.82
CA ASP A 6 1.79 43.94 -10.71
C ASP A 6 2.33 43.40 -12.03
N LEU A 7 1.50 42.73 -12.83
CA LEU A 7 1.85 42.26 -14.16
C LEU A 7 0.67 42.41 -15.12
N THR A 8 0.96 42.87 -16.33
CA THR A 8 0.00 42.93 -17.44
C THR A 8 0.55 42.17 -18.63
N LEU A 9 -0.22 41.20 -19.14
CA LEU A 9 0.04 40.61 -20.45
C LEU A 9 -0.74 41.38 -21.51
N PHE A 10 -0.08 41.74 -22.59
CA PHE A 10 -0.69 42.39 -23.74
C PHE A 10 -0.83 41.41 -24.90
N ASP A 11 -1.89 41.57 -25.68
CA ASP A 11 -2.03 40.87 -26.96
C ASP A 11 -1.16 41.52 -28.05
N VAL A 12 -1.10 40.87 -29.23
CA VAL A 12 -0.34 41.34 -30.40
C VAL A 12 -0.80 42.71 -30.94
N THR A 13 -1.97 43.20 -30.52
CA THR A 13 -2.49 44.52 -30.88
C THR A 13 -2.19 45.59 -29.83
N GLY A 14 -1.50 45.22 -28.74
CA GLY A 14 -1.16 46.11 -27.63
C GLY A 14 -2.31 46.35 -26.65
N ASN A 15 -3.39 45.58 -26.73
CA ASN A 15 -4.48 45.64 -25.75
C ASN A 15 -4.17 44.71 -24.55
N PRO A 16 -4.51 45.11 -23.31
CA PRO A 16 -4.33 44.24 -22.16
C PRO A 16 -5.21 43.00 -22.26
N PHE A 17 -4.57 41.84 -22.11
CA PHE A 17 -5.17 40.52 -22.21
C PHE A 17 -5.40 39.87 -20.84
N LEU A 18 -4.44 40.04 -19.92
CA LEU A 18 -4.50 39.55 -18.54
C LEU A 18 -3.94 40.59 -17.59
N PHE A 19 -4.67 40.90 -16.52
CA PHE A 19 -4.13 41.60 -15.35
C PHE A 19 -3.84 40.60 -14.23
N LEU A 20 -2.65 40.66 -13.65
CA LEU A 20 -2.22 39.76 -12.59
C LEU A 20 -1.79 40.56 -11.35
N GLU A 21 -2.35 40.19 -10.20
CA GLU A 21 -2.01 40.75 -8.90
C GLU A 21 -1.28 39.72 -8.04
N THR A 22 -0.14 40.10 -7.45
CA THR A 22 0.69 39.21 -6.64
C THR A 22 0.74 39.61 -5.16
N LYS A 23 0.00 40.66 -4.77
CA LYS A 23 0.06 41.21 -3.42
C LYS A 23 -1.32 41.58 -2.91
N ARG A 24 -1.56 41.35 -1.61
CA ARG A 24 -2.70 41.95 -0.92
C ARG A 24 -2.32 43.33 -0.39
N LYS A 25 -2.89 44.40 -0.96
CA LYS A 25 -2.66 45.78 -0.49
C LYS A 25 -3.67 46.13 0.61
N VAL A 26 -3.20 46.60 1.77
CA VAL A 26 -4.04 47.00 2.90
C VAL A 26 -3.87 48.50 3.16
N GLU A 27 -4.97 49.21 3.42
CA GLU A 27 -4.95 50.64 3.69
C GLU A 27 -4.57 50.93 5.15
N GLY A 28 -3.70 51.92 5.33
CA GLY A 28 -3.27 52.49 6.60
C GLY A 28 -2.56 53.83 6.33
N PRO A 29 -2.02 54.52 7.37
CA PRO A 29 -1.29 55.78 7.18
C PRO A 29 -0.07 55.67 6.25
N TYR A 30 0.37 54.44 5.96
CA TYR A 30 1.30 54.08 4.89
C TYR A 30 0.73 52.86 4.12
N LEU A 31 0.89 52.80 2.79
CA LEU A 31 0.58 51.58 2.02
C LEU A 31 1.43 50.42 2.54
N ARG A 32 0.80 49.40 3.14
CA ARG A 32 1.45 48.14 3.50
C ARG A 32 0.89 47.03 2.62
N SER A 33 1.76 46.20 2.07
CA SER A 33 1.38 44.94 1.43
C SER A 33 1.48 43.80 2.44
N ARG A 34 0.45 42.96 2.54
CA ARG A 34 0.52 41.68 3.25
C ARG A 34 1.07 40.62 2.29
N GLU A 35 2.06 39.87 2.76
CA GLU A 35 2.65 38.75 2.01
C GLU A 35 1.88 37.45 2.22
N LEU A 36 1.11 37.35 3.32
CA LEU A 36 0.29 36.19 3.66
C LEU A 36 -1.17 36.38 3.21
N PHE A 37 -1.58 35.70 2.15
CA PHE A 37 -2.96 35.69 1.66
C PHE A 37 -3.22 34.47 0.77
N GLN A 38 -4.49 34.14 0.54
CA GLN A 38 -4.88 33.14 -0.45
C GLN A 38 -5.28 33.83 -1.77
N PRO A 39 -4.85 33.32 -2.95
CA PRO A 39 -5.25 33.90 -4.24
C PRO A 39 -6.77 33.94 -4.43
N LEU A 40 -7.49 32.92 -3.94
CA LEU A 40 -8.94 32.83 -4.04
C LEU A 40 -9.70 33.68 -2.99
N SER A 41 -8.99 34.46 -2.16
CA SER A 41 -9.62 35.29 -1.12
C SER A 41 -10.41 36.46 -1.72
N LYS A 42 -11.49 36.85 -1.02
CA LYS A 42 -12.39 37.93 -1.44
C LYS A 42 -11.65 39.24 -1.73
N ALA A 43 -10.72 39.63 -0.86
CA ALA A 43 -9.98 40.89 -0.96
C ALA A 43 -9.07 40.93 -2.20
N VAL A 44 -8.35 39.85 -2.48
CA VAL A 44 -7.35 39.80 -3.55
C VAL A 44 -8.02 39.74 -4.92
N ILE A 45 -9.11 38.98 -5.04
CA ILE A 45 -9.98 39.01 -6.23
C ILE A 45 -10.58 40.41 -6.40
N GLY A 46 -11.08 41.04 -5.33
CA GLY A 46 -11.60 42.40 -5.33
C GLY A 46 -10.56 43.43 -5.82
N GLN A 47 -9.30 43.26 -5.44
CA GLN A 47 -8.19 44.07 -5.91
C GLN A 47 -7.90 43.86 -7.40
N ALA A 48 -7.76 42.61 -7.85
CA ALA A 48 -7.48 42.30 -9.25
C ALA A 48 -8.60 42.78 -10.19
N ILE A 49 -9.87 42.53 -9.83
CA ILE A 49 -11.03 42.95 -10.64
C ILE A 49 -11.22 44.48 -10.65
N SER A 50 -10.74 45.18 -9.62
CA SER A 50 -10.76 46.65 -9.59
C SER A 50 -9.98 47.26 -10.74
N TYR A 51 -8.83 46.70 -11.11
CA TYR A 51 -8.06 47.20 -12.26
C TYR A 51 -8.83 47.02 -13.57
N VAL A 52 -9.51 45.88 -13.72
CA VAL A 52 -10.34 45.62 -14.90
C VAL A 52 -11.52 46.59 -14.97
N ALA A 53 -12.18 46.87 -13.84
CA ALA A 53 -13.27 47.83 -13.76
C ALA A 53 -12.80 49.27 -14.06
N LEU A 54 -11.66 49.69 -13.50
CA LEU A 54 -11.06 50.99 -13.77
C LEU A 54 -10.69 51.13 -15.25
N TRP A 55 -10.07 50.11 -15.84
CA TRP A 55 -9.77 50.08 -17.27
C TRP A 55 -11.05 50.23 -18.11
N LYS A 56 -12.08 49.43 -17.82
CA LYS A 56 -13.35 49.49 -18.56
C LYS A 56 -14.07 50.82 -18.40
N SER A 57 -13.93 51.48 -17.25
CA SER A 57 -14.54 52.79 -16.99
C SER A 57 -13.84 53.95 -17.70
N THR A 58 -12.57 53.78 -18.06
CA THR A 58 -11.73 54.83 -18.68
C THR A 58 -11.43 54.56 -20.15
N ARG A 59 -11.51 53.32 -20.61
CA ARG A 59 -11.21 52.86 -21.98
C ARG A 59 -12.27 51.88 -22.46
N ALA A 60 -12.60 51.89 -23.75
CA ALA A 60 -13.67 51.05 -24.31
C ALA A 60 -13.31 49.55 -24.39
N SER A 61 -12.03 49.18 -24.39
CA SER A 61 -11.56 47.81 -24.57
C SER A 61 -11.80 46.93 -23.34
N HIS A 62 -12.15 45.66 -23.58
CA HIS A 62 -12.38 44.65 -22.53
C HIS A 62 -11.09 43.89 -22.27
N VAL A 63 -10.77 43.66 -20.98
CA VAL A 63 -9.67 42.80 -20.56
C VAL A 63 -10.22 41.38 -20.36
N PRO A 64 -9.87 40.39 -21.19
CA PRO A 64 -10.52 39.07 -21.16
C PRO A 64 -10.32 38.28 -19.87
N PHE A 65 -9.17 38.43 -19.20
CA PHE A 65 -8.84 37.69 -17.99
C PHE A 65 -8.26 38.57 -16.89
N PHE A 66 -8.39 38.11 -15.64
CA PHE A 66 -7.58 38.59 -14.53
C PHE A 66 -7.10 37.41 -13.68
N ALA A 67 -6.00 37.60 -12.97
CA ALA A 67 -5.37 36.58 -12.15
C ALA A 67 -4.90 37.13 -10.82
N THR A 68 -4.80 36.23 -9.86
CA THR A 68 -4.29 36.47 -8.51
C THR A 68 -3.25 35.39 -8.22
N ALA A 69 -2.11 35.75 -7.66
CA ALA A 69 -1.05 34.79 -7.34
C ALA A 69 -0.45 35.07 -5.97
N SER A 70 -0.07 34.01 -5.26
CA SER A 70 0.80 34.02 -4.10
C SER A 70 2.15 33.39 -4.49
N PRO A 71 3.16 33.34 -3.61
CA PRO A 71 4.40 32.63 -3.89
C PRO A 71 4.21 31.13 -4.21
N SER A 72 3.09 30.52 -3.81
CA SER A 72 2.84 29.09 -3.93
C SER A 72 1.73 28.73 -4.92
N GLU A 73 0.83 29.65 -5.27
CA GLU A 73 -0.42 29.36 -6.00
C GLU A 73 -0.79 30.46 -6.98
N ILE A 74 -1.52 30.12 -8.04
CA ILE A 74 -2.11 31.08 -8.98
C ILE A 74 -3.54 30.67 -9.34
N ALA A 75 -4.43 31.67 -9.39
CA ALA A 75 -5.79 31.54 -9.87
C ALA A 75 -6.02 32.50 -11.05
N VAL A 76 -6.60 31.99 -12.13
CA VAL A 76 -6.93 32.76 -13.34
C VAL A 76 -8.42 32.71 -13.58
N PHE A 77 -9.03 33.87 -13.77
CA PHE A 77 -10.46 34.07 -13.94
C PHE A 77 -10.76 34.69 -15.29
N ARG A 78 -11.88 34.30 -15.89
CA ARG A 78 -12.46 35.01 -17.01
C ARG A 78 -13.15 36.28 -16.49
N THR A 79 -12.92 37.40 -17.15
CA THR A 79 -13.57 38.66 -16.81
C THR A 79 -15.03 38.67 -17.29
N PRO A 80 -16.00 39.07 -16.45
CA PRO A 80 -17.37 39.31 -16.89
C PRO A 80 -17.45 40.42 -17.95
N GLN A 81 -18.25 40.23 -19.00
CA GLN A 81 -18.42 41.23 -20.08
C GLN A 81 -18.88 42.60 -19.53
N ASN A 82 -19.82 42.59 -18.57
CA ASN A 82 -20.32 43.77 -17.87
C ASN A 82 -19.70 43.90 -16.47
N VAL A 83 -18.36 43.95 -16.36
CA VAL A 83 -17.64 43.98 -15.06
C VAL A 83 -18.15 45.06 -14.09
N LEU A 84 -18.65 46.20 -14.58
CA LEU A 84 -19.19 47.30 -13.76
C LEU A 84 -20.48 46.90 -13.00
N GLU A 85 -21.21 45.89 -13.46
CA GLU A 85 -22.35 45.33 -12.72
C GLU A 85 -21.90 44.46 -11.53
N TYR A 86 -20.67 43.94 -11.56
CA TYR A 86 -20.12 43.04 -10.55
C TYR A 86 -19.46 43.78 -9.40
N VAL A 87 -19.01 45.02 -9.64
CA VAL A 87 -18.24 45.81 -8.67
C VAL A 87 -19.00 47.04 -8.19
N ASP A 88 -18.70 47.49 -6.97
CA ASP A 88 -19.07 48.79 -6.42
C ASP A 88 -17.94 49.80 -6.69
N MET A 89 -18.21 50.78 -7.57
CA MET A 89 -17.20 51.75 -8.00
C MET A 89 -16.75 52.69 -6.87
N ASP A 90 -17.59 52.97 -5.88
CA ASP A 90 -17.18 53.78 -4.73
C ASP A 90 -16.16 53.03 -3.88
N LYS A 91 -16.37 51.72 -3.70
CA LYS A 91 -15.43 50.83 -3.00
C LYS A 91 -14.12 50.66 -3.79
N VAL A 92 -14.20 50.51 -5.11
CA VAL A 92 -13.04 50.51 -6.00
C VAL A 92 -12.23 51.79 -5.80
N LEU A 93 -12.86 52.97 -5.88
CA LEU A 93 -12.17 54.25 -5.73
C LEU A 93 -11.59 54.44 -4.32
N LYS A 94 -12.26 53.96 -3.27
CA LYS A 94 -11.76 53.98 -1.89
C LYS A 94 -10.73 52.90 -1.57
N ARG A 95 -10.40 52.00 -2.51
CA ARG A 95 -9.49 50.85 -2.29
C ARG A 95 -9.97 49.90 -1.18
N ASP A 96 -11.28 49.88 -0.93
CA ASP A 96 -11.93 48.94 -0.02
C ASP A 96 -12.14 47.61 -0.75
N TYR A 97 -11.03 46.94 -1.08
CA TYR A 97 -11.00 45.75 -1.93
C TYR A 97 -11.84 44.60 -1.37
N GLU A 98 -11.99 44.53 -0.05
CA GLU A 98 -12.85 43.56 0.62
C GLU A 98 -14.32 43.74 0.30
N ASN A 99 -14.76 44.94 -0.08
CA ASN A 99 -16.16 45.23 -0.36
C ASN A 99 -16.39 45.67 -1.82
N VAL A 100 -15.39 45.52 -2.70
CA VAL A 100 -15.50 45.82 -4.12
C VAL A 100 -16.55 44.96 -4.81
N VAL A 101 -16.54 43.64 -4.59
CA VAL A 101 -17.46 42.73 -5.27
C VAL A 101 -18.85 42.82 -4.62
N LYS A 102 -19.86 43.17 -5.41
CA LYS A 102 -21.24 43.30 -4.94
C LYS A 102 -21.78 41.96 -4.40
N PRO A 103 -22.71 41.98 -3.41
CA PRO A 103 -23.33 40.77 -2.89
C PRO A 103 -23.88 39.85 -3.98
N GLY A 104 -23.58 38.54 -3.89
CA GLY A 104 -24.03 37.52 -4.85
C GLY A 104 -23.26 37.47 -6.18
N MET A 105 -22.36 38.42 -6.46
CA MET A 105 -21.54 38.41 -7.68
C MET A 105 -20.26 37.60 -7.51
N PHE A 106 -19.76 37.43 -6.28
CA PHE A 106 -18.56 36.65 -5.98
C PHE A 106 -18.68 35.20 -6.46
N THR A 107 -19.79 34.51 -6.15
CA THR A 107 -20.04 33.13 -6.61
C THR A 107 -20.05 33.02 -8.14
N LYS A 108 -20.43 34.07 -8.87
CA LYS A 108 -20.37 34.07 -10.35
C LYS A 108 -18.93 34.17 -10.84
N ILE A 109 -18.15 35.10 -10.28
CA ILE A 109 -16.71 35.23 -10.58
C ILE A 109 -15.98 33.92 -10.29
N PHE A 110 -16.29 33.29 -9.15
CA PHE A 110 -15.70 32.02 -8.75
C PHE A 110 -16.05 30.88 -9.72
N LYS A 111 -17.26 30.85 -10.30
CA LYS A 111 -17.65 29.90 -11.36
C LYS A 111 -16.94 30.14 -12.69
N ASP A 112 -16.41 31.33 -12.91
CA ASP A 112 -15.64 31.73 -14.09
C ASP A 112 -14.12 31.50 -13.91
N LEU A 113 -13.72 30.72 -12.89
CA LEU A 113 -12.34 30.25 -12.69
C LEU A 113 -11.92 29.33 -13.84
N VAL A 114 -10.84 29.72 -14.52
CA VAL A 114 -10.27 29.01 -15.68
C VAL A 114 -9.19 28.03 -15.23
N TYR A 115 -8.31 28.48 -14.35
CA TYR A 115 -7.18 27.70 -13.84
C TYR A 115 -6.94 28.00 -12.37
N HIS A 116 -6.62 26.97 -11.60
CA HIS A 116 -6.07 27.10 -10.26
C HIS A 116 -5.06 25.99 -10.03
N GLY A 117 -3.92 26.33 -9.46
CA GLY A 117 -2.90 25.35 -9.12
C GLY A 117 -1.65 25.97 -8.53
N ARG A 118 -0.70 25.08 -8.20
CA ARG A 118 0.61 25.47 -7.68
C ARG A 118 1.35 26.34 -8.68
N LEU A 119 1.89 27.46 -8.23
CA LEU A 119 2.73 28.33 -9.04
C LEU A 119 4.14 27.73 -9.13
N GLU A 120 4.54 27.36 -10.34
CA GLU A 120 5.90 26.91 -10.66
C GLU A 120 6.50 27.91 -11.66
N LEU A 121 7.54 28.64 -11.28
CA LEU A 121 8.19 29.62 -12.17
C LEU A 121 9.12 28.91 -13.17
N THR A 122 8.56 28.03 -14.00
CA THR A 122 9.25 27.33 -15.08
C THR A 122 8.65 27.71 -16.43
N GLU A 123 9.45 27.62 -17.50
CA GLU A 123 9.00 27.91 -18.86
C GLU A 123 7.84 26.98 -19.26
N GLU A 124 7.97 25.68 -18.99
CA GLU A 124 6.92 24.66 -19.24
C GLU A 124 5.59 24.98 -18.52
N PHE A 125 5.66 25.46 -17.26
CA PHE A 125 4.46 25.86 -16.53
C PHE A 125 3.78 27.06 -17.18
N ILE A 126 4.56 28.09 -17.54
CA ILE A 126 4.05 29.33 -18.15
C ILE A 126 3.44 29.02 -19.52
N GLU A 127 4.11 28.22 -20.36
CA GLU A 127 3.58 27.77 -21.65
C GLU A 127 2.24 27.04 -21.49
N ARG A 128 2.16 26.10 -20.55
CA ARG A 128 0.92 25.36 -20.26
C ARG A 128 -0.19 26.29 -19.76
N LEU A 129 0.13 27.25 -18.89
CA LEU A 129 -0.84 28.22 -18.38
C LEU A 129 -1.39 29.09 -19.52
N LEU A 130 -0.50 29.63 -20.37
CA LEU A 130 -0.89 30.44 -21.52
C LEU A 130 -1.70 29.63 -22.54
N ASP A 131 -1.36 28.37 -22.79
CA ASP A 131 -2.13 27.47 -23.65
C ASP A 131 -3.55 27.24 -23.11
N ILE A 132 -3.71 27.02 -21.80
CA ILE A 132 -5.04 26.89 -21.17
C ILE A 132 -5.85 28.18 -21.35
N ILE A 133 -5.26 29.35 -21.10
CA ILE A 133 -5.93 30.65 -21.22
C ILE A 133 -6.31 30.93 -22.69
N ALA A 134 -5.39 30.69 -23.63
CA ALA A 134 -5.64 30.88 -25.06
C ALA A 134 -6.76 29.95 -25.57
N LYS A 135 -6.74 28.68 -25.15
CA LYS A 135 -7.80 27.71 -25.49
C LYS A 135 -9.16 28.11 -24.93
N ASP A 136 -9.22 28.60 -23.69
CA ASP A 136 -10.45 29.12 -23.10
C ASP A 136 -10.96 30.35 -23.89
N TYR A 137 -10.06 31.28 -24.22
CA TYR A 137 -10.37 32.49 -24.99
C TYR A 137 -10.96 32.17 -26.37
N LEU A 138 -10.35 31.23 -27.08
CA LEU A 138 -10.80 30.75 -28.40
C LEU A 138 -12.04 29.84 -28.33
N LYS A 139 -12.61 29.61 -27.13
CA LYS A 139 -13.76 28.72 -26.88
C LYS A 139 -13.54 27.29 -27.38
N THR A 140 -12.29 26.84 -27.38
CA THR A 140 -11.95 25.44 -27.66
C THR A 140 -12.27 24.57 -26.44
N LYS A 141 -12.46 23.26 -26.65
CA LYS A 141 -12.86 22.35 -25.57
C LYS A 141 -11.70 22.21 -24.57
N ILE A 142 -11.88 22.75 -23.36
CA ILE A 142 -10.99 22.56 -22.22
C ILE A 142 -11.76 21.99 -21.02
N SER A 143 -11.05 21.27 -20.16
CA SER A 143 -11.56 20.90 -18.84
C SER A 143 -11.39 22.09 -17.91
N ARG A 144 -12.48 22.82 -17.64
CA ARG A 144 -12.47 23.90 -16.63
C ARG A 144 -12.41 23.30 -15.22
N VAL A 145 -11.84 24.08 -14.30
CA VAL A 145 -11.88 23.75 -12.86
C VAL A 145 -13.34 23.75 -12.40
N SER A 146 -13.80 22.65 -11.79
CA SER A 146 -15.14 22.60 -11.23
C SER A 146 -15.22 23.46 -9.96
N PRO A 147 -16.37 24.10 -9.65
CA PRO A 147 -16.53 24.86 -8.42
C PRO A 147 -16.20 24.06 -7.14
N GLY A 148 -16.51 22.75 -7.13
CA GLY A 148 -16.16 21.86 -6.02
C GLY A 148 -14.65 21.66 -5.87
N TRP A 149 -13.91 21.51 -6.98
CA TRP A 149 -12.45 21.41 -6.93
C TRP A 149 -11.79 22.72 -6.50
N ALA A 150 -12.27 23.85 -6.99
CA ALA A 150 -11.79 25.17 -6.56
C ALA A 150 -11.98 25.39 -5.05
N LEU A 151 -13.11 24.94 -4.49
CA LEU A 151 -13.34 24.96 -3.05
C LEU A 151 -12.35 24.05 -2.31
N ILE A 152 -12.13 22.81 -2.78
CA ILE A 152 -11.14 21.90 -2.18
C ILE A 152 -9.76 22.55 -2.10
N GLU A 153 -9.32 23.17 -3.19
CA GLU A 153 -8.00 23.81 -3.22
C GLU A 153 -7.94 25.05 -2.31
N PHE A 154 -9.01 25.87 -2.25
CA PHE A 154 -9.10 26.96 -1.28
C PHE A 154 -8.97 26.46 0.17
N LEU A 155 -9.63 25.35 0.50
CA LEU A 155 -9.56 24.73 1.83
C LEU A 155 -8.16 24.15 2.11
N ARG A 156 -7.53 23.50 1.12
CA ARG A 156 -6.14 22.99 1.25
C ARG A 156 -5.14 24.11 1.50
N GLY A 157 -5.24 25.21 0.75
CA GLY A 157 -4.36 26.37 0.94
C GLY A 157 -4.44 26.95 2.36
N PHE A 158 -5.62 26.95 2.99
CA PHE A 158 -5.78 27.36 4.39
C PHE A 158 -5.00 26.43 5.33
N VAL A 159 -5.11 25.12 5.12
CA VAL A 159 -4.42 24.12 5.94
C VAL A 159 -2.91 24.20 5.75
N ASP A 160 -2.43 24.32 4.52
CA ASP A 160 -1.01 24.37 4.20
C ASP A 160 -0.33 25.56 4.88
N VAL A 161 -0.90 26.76 4.70
CA VAL A 161 -0.36 27.99 5.27
C VAL A 161 -0.38 27.97 6.80
N LEU A 162 -1.52 27.65 7.42
CA LEU A 162 -1.60 27.67 8.88
C LEU A 162 -0.78 26.56 9.54
N SER A 163 -0.64 25.40 8.89
CA SER A 163 0.18 24.33 9.45
C SER A 163 1.64 24.75 9.53
N GLU A 164 2.16 25.40 8.50
CA GLU A 164 3.54 25.93 8.51
C GLU A 164 3.75 26.95 9.64
N LYS A 165 2.78 27.84 9.85
CA LYS A 165 2.84 28.87 10.90
C LYS A 165 2.69 28.31 12.32
N CYS A 166 1.84 27.30 12.51
CA CYS A 166 1.52 26.76 13.83
C CYS A 166 2.44 25.61 14.25
N GLU A 167 3.16 24.96 13.33
CA GLU A 167 4.04 23.81 13.63
C GLU A 167 5.08 24.13 14.73
N PRO A 168 5.78 25.28 14.71
CA PRO A 168 6.70 25.65 15.79
C PRO A 168 6.00 25.81 17.15
N MET A 169 4.74 26.25 17.17
CA MET A 169 3.98 26.45 18.41
C MET A 169 3.54 25.11 18.99
N VAL A 170 3.07 24.18 18.15
CA VAL A 170 2.75 22.81 18.56
C VAL A 170 3.98 22.10 19.08
N LYS A 171 5.14 22.28 18.42
CA LYS A 171 6.42 21.77 18.91
C LYS A 171 6.74 22.29 20.30
N LEU A 172 6.74 23.61 20.48
CA LEU A 172 7.01 24.23 21.78
C LEU A 172 6.04 23.72 22.85
N LYS A 173 4.75 23.60 22.53
CA LYS A 173 3.72 23.11 23.45
C LYS A 173 3.94 21.65 23.85
N SER A 174 4.37 20.81 22.92
CA SER A 174 4.76 19.41 23.20
C SER A 174 5.95 19.29 24.16
N GLU A 175 6.78 20.32 24.25
CA GLU A 175 7.96 20.34 25.13
C GLU A 175 7.68 21.04 26.47
N THR A 176 6.71 21.95 26.54
CA THR A 176 6.53 22.87 27.68
C THR A 176 5.20 22.74 28.42
N ASN A 177 4.16 22.17 27.81
CA ASN A 177 2.82 22.09 28.40
C ASN A 177 2.50 20.64 28.85
N ASP A 178 2.40 20.43 30.17
CA ASP A 178 2.21 19.10 30.74
C ASP A 178 0.84 18.49 30.41
N GLU A 179 -0.22 19.30 30.30
CA GLU A 179 -1.53 18.80 29.87
C GLU A 179 -1.47 18.27 28.44
N PHE A 180 -0.83 19.00 27.53
CA PHE A 180 -0.68 18.60 26.13
C PHE A 180 0.17 17.33 26.01
N LYS A 181 1.27 17.23 26.77
CA LYS A 181 2.09 16.00 26.86
C LYS A 181 1.27 14.81 27.34
N ASN A 182 0.49 14.96 28.40
CA ASN A 182 -0.34 13.88 28.93
C ASN A 182 -1.37 13.41 27.89
N LYS A 183 -1.98 14.32 27.13
CA LYS A 183 -2.89 13.95 26.04
C LYS A 183 -2.17 13.30 24.85
N LEU A 184 -0.95 13.74 24.53
CA LEU A 184 -0.12 13.07 23.51
C LEU A 184 0.24 11.65 23.91
N GLU A 185 0.62 11.43 25.17
CA GLU A 185 0.93 10.11 25.71
C GLU A 185 -0.31 9.19 25.73
N GLU A 186 -1.48 9.73 26.07
CA GLU A 186 -2.75 9.00 25.97
C GLU A 186 -3.02 8.57 24.53
N MET A 187 -2.87 9.49 23.58
CA MET A 187 -3.03 9.20 22.16
C MET A 187 -2.02 8.15 21.68
N HIS A 188 -0.75 8.25 22.08
CA HIS A 188 0.28 7.25 21.78
C HIS A 188 -0.11 5.85 22.30
N ARG A 189 -0.60 5.78 23.54
CA ARG A 189 -1.01 4.51 24.15
C ARG A 189 -2.21 3.89 23.45
N LYS A 190 -3.17 4.71 22.98
CA LYS A 190 -4.35 4.26 22.20
C LYS A 190 -3.96 3.80 20.80
N LEU A 191 -3.28 4.66 20.03
CA LEU A 191 -2.96 4.42 18.62
C LEU A 191 -1.77 3.46 18.42
N GLY A 192 -0.90 3.32 19.42
CA GLY A 192 0.36 2.58 19.34
C GLY A 192 1.47 3.29 18.58
N TYR A 193 1.24 4.52 18.14
CA TYR A 193 2.25 5.41 17.55
C TYR A 193 1.96 6.85 17.96
N THR A 194 2.98 7.70 17.92
CA THR A 194 2.83 9.15 18.07
C THR A 194 2.99 9.77 16.69
N PRO A 195 2.01 10.52 16.17
CA PRO A 195 2.22 11.33 14.98
C PRO A 195 3.40 12.29 15.22
N ASP A 196 4.24 12.49 14.20
CA ASP A 196 5.24 13.54 14.27
C ASP A 196 4.57 14.92 14.37
N VAL A 197 5.32 15.93 14.84
CA VAL A 197 4.78 17.26 15.12
C VAL A 197 4.12 17.90 13.89
N LYS A 198 4.68 17.69 12.71
CA LYS A 198 4.12 18.22 11.46
C LYS A 198 2.79 17.56 11.14
N SER A 199 2.72 16.23 11.17
CA SER A 199 1.48 15.48 10.96
C SER A 199 0.41 15.84 11.99
N LEU A 200 0.79 15.97 13.27
CA LEU A 200 -0.11 16.39 14.34
C LEU A 200 -0.67 17.80 14.08
N THR A 201 0.21 18.75 13.78
CA THR A 201 -0.19 20.14 13.50
C THR A 201 -1.18 20.19 12.35
N ARG A 202 -0.90 19.49 11.25
CA ARG A 202 -1.82 19.41 10.11
C ARG A 202 -3.18 18.84 10.50
N MET A 203 -3.23 17.75 11.27
CA MET A 203 -4.50 17.22 11.79
C MET A 203 -5.26 18.25 12.64
N MET A 204 -4.57 18.98 13.53
CA MET A 204 -5.19 20.03 14.34
C MET A 204 -5.76 21.16 13.48
N ILE A 205 -5.06 21.57 12.42
CA ILE A 205 -5.53 22.61 11.51
C ILE A 205 -6.70 22.14 10.64
N TYR A 206 -6.71 20.89 10.17
CA TYR A 206 -7.88 20.31 9.52
C TYR A 206 -9.10 20.32 10.45
N VAL A 207 -8.93 19.91 11.71
CA VAL A 207 -9.99 19.93 12.73
C VAL A 207 -10.52 21.35 12.96
N LEU A 208 -9.62 22.34 13.04
CA LEU A 208 -10.01 23.74 13.17
C LEU A 208 -10.81 24.22 11.95
N MET A 209 -10.27 24.03 10.74
CA MET A 209 -10.94 24.40 9.49
C MET A 209 -12.34 23.80 9.41
N ASN A 210 -12.45 22.52 9.76
CA ASN A 210 -13.69 21.77 9.82
C ASN A 210 -14.72 22.43 10.76
N LYS A 211 -14.32 22.83 11.97
CA LYS A 211 -15.19 23.56 12.89
C LYS A 211 -15.60 24.92 12.36
N LEU A 212 -14.69 25.65 11.72
CA LEU A 212 -15.00 26.94 11.09
C LEU A 212 -16.07 26.78 10.01
N ILE A 213 -15.88 25.85 9.09
CA ILE A 213 -16.85 25.54 8.02
C ILE A 213 -18.21 25.16 8.63
N PHE A 214 -18.20 24.27 9.62
CA PHE A 214 -19.43 23.82 10.26
C PHE A 214 -20.16 24.97 10.96
N TYR A 215 -19.44 25.82 11.70
CA TYR A 215 -20.00 27.01 12.33
C TYR A 215 -20.62 27.96 11.29
N LYS A 216 -19.89 28.26 10.20
CA LYS A 216 -20.38 29.15 9.11
C LYS A 216 -21.67 28.63 8.48
N VAL A 217 -21.85 27.31 8.46
CA VAL A 217 -23.07 26.65 7.99
C VAL A 217 -24.19 26.73 9.03
N LEU A 218 -23.88 26.58 10.32
CA LEU A 218 -24.87 26.69 11.40
C LEU A 218 -25.40 28.12 11.57
N GLU A 219 -24.56 29.15 11.53
CA GLU A 219 -24.96 30.55 11.80
C GLU A 219 -26.01 31.09 10.81
N GLN A 220 -26.09 30.53 9.61
CA GLN A 220 -27.09 30.91 8.61
C GLN A 220 -28.46 30.30 8.92
N LYS A 221 -28.51 29.21 9.70
CA LYS A 221 -29.74 28.48 10.03
C LYS A 221 -30.25 28.81 11.42
N TYR A 222 -29.35 28.89 12.40
CA TYR A 222 -29.69 29.16 13.79
C TYR A 222 -29.61 30.65 14.08
N ARG A 223 -30.77 31.31 14.15
CA ARG A 223 -30.87 32.77 14.39
C ARG A 223 -30.20 33.25 15.69
N GLY A 224 -29.99 32.37 16.66
CA GLY A 224 -29.30 32.67 17.92
C GLY A 224 -27.77 32.75 17.78
N LEU A 225 -27.21 32.28 16.66
CA LEU A 225 -25.78 32.30 16.43
C LEU A 225 -25.32 33.64 15.80
N PRO A 226 -24.33 34.31 16.41
CA PRO A 226 -23.69 35.47 15.78
C PRO A 226 -22.92 35.05 14.54
N LYS A 227 -22.81 35.96 13.57
CA LYS A 227 -21.93 35.77 12.42
C LYS A 227 -20.47 35.71 12.86
N LEU A 228 -19.78 34.64 12.50
CA LEU A 228 -18.35 34.47 12.68
C LEU A 228 -17.62 35.23 11.56
N VAL A 229 -17.32 36.48 11.85
CA VAL A 229 -16.53 37.41 11.03
C VAL A 229 -15.73 38.30 11.97
N ASN A 230 -14.52 38.71 11.56
CA ASN A 230 -13.68 39.69 12.26
C ASN A 230 -13.35 39.32 13.72
N LEU A 231 -12.65 38.21 13.92
CA LEU A 231 -12.05 37.86 15.21
C LEU A 231 -11.03 38.93 15.63
N PRO A 232 -10.92 39.22 16.95
CA PRO A 232 -9.98 40.21 17.46
C PRO A 232 -8.54 39.81 17.17
N THR A 233 -7.75 40.72 16.62
CA THR A 233 -6.36 40.47 16.19
C THR A 233 -5.31 41.20 17.05
N SER A 234 -5.74 41.74 18.19
CA SER A 234 -4.96 42.45 19.21
C SER A 234 -3.95 41.58 19.94
N SER A 235 -4.32 40.33 20.26
CA SER A 235 -3.43 39.33 20.85
C SER A 235 -3.93 37.92 20.58
N LYS A 236 -3.02 36.96 20.64
CA LYS A 236 -3.29 35.52 20.56
C LYS A 236 -4.34 35.05 21.56
N THR A 237 -4.26 35.56 22.78
CA THR A 237 -5.17 35.17 23.86
C THR A 237 -6.58 35.64 23.57
N GLU A 238 -6.76 36.89 23.14
CA GLU A 238 -8.07 37.40 22.75
C GLU A 238 -8.62 36.69 21.51
N PHE A 239 -7.77 36.42 20.52
CA PHE A 239 -8.13 35.68 19.31
C PHE A 239 -8.66 34.27 19.64
N LEU A 240 -7.90 33.48 20.41
CA LEU A 240 -8.28 32.12 20.80
C LEU A 240 -9.53 32.10 21.69
N ASN A 241 -9.66 33.04 22.63
CA ASN A 241 -10.83 33.14 23.50
C ASN A 241 -12.10 33.47 22.69
N ALA A 242 -12.01 34.39 21.74
CA ALA A 242 -13.13 34.72 20.86
C ALA A 242 -13.53 33.50 20.02
N LEU A 243 -12.56 32.85 19.37
CA LEU A 243 -12.78 31.67 18.54
C LEU A 243 -13.45 30.53 19.32
N ASN A 244 -12.93 30.18 20.49
CA ASN A 244 -13.52 29.14 21.34
C ASN A 244 -14.92 29.54 21.84
N GLY A 245 -15.14 30.82 22.16
CA GLY A 245 -16.45 31.33 22.56
C GLY A 245 -17.53 31.17 21.48
N TYR A 246 -17.15 31.25 20.19
CA TYR A 246 -18.06 30.91 19.09
C TYR A 246 -18.42 29.43 19.08
N PHE A 247 -17.44 28.53 19.23
CA PHE A 247 -17.69 27.08 19.28
C PHE A 247 -18.56 26.67 20.48
N ASP A 248 -18.31 27.23 21.67
CA ASP A 248 -19.12 26.99 22.85
C ASP A 248 -20.57 27.46 22.66
N ARG A 249 -20.75 28.60 21.99
CA ARG A 249 -22.09 29.11 21.65
C ARG A 249 -22.79 28.23 20.62
N ALA A 250 -22.07 27.68 19.65
CA ALA A 250 -22.64 26.72 18.70
C ALA A 250 -23.26 25.52 19.43
N ILE A 251 -22.52 24.91 20.36
CA ILE A 251 -23.03 23.81 21.18
C ILE A 251 -24.23 24.25 22.02
N MET A 252 -24.16 25.43 22.64
CA MET A 252 -25.22 25.93 23.52
C MET A 252 -26.54 26.20 22.80
N GLU A 253 -26.48 26.88 21.64
CA GLU A 253 -27.66 27.28 20.87
C GLU A 253 -28.28 26.09 20.13
N THR A 254 -27.45 25.19 19.59
CA THR A 254 -27.95 24.00 18.87
C THR A 254 -28.36 22.88 19.81
N ARG A 255 -27.79 22.85 21.03
CA ARG A 255 -27.90 21.73 22.00
C ARG A 255 -27.44 20.39 21.39
N ASP A 256 -26.45 20.45 20.51
CA ASP A 256 -25.94 19.31 19.73
C ASP A 256 -24.52 19.60 19.21
N PHE A 257 -23.98 18.68 18.41
CA PHE A 257 -22.70 18.77 17.68
C PHE A 257 -21.45 18.83 18.56
N GLU A 258 -21.53 18.37 19.80
CA GLU A 258 -20.36 18.16 20.66
C GLU A 258 -19.26 17.30 20.00
N PRO A 259 -19.55 16.19 19.25
CA PRO A 259 -18.51 15.45 18.53
C PRO A 259 -17.70 16.28 17.52
N ILE A 260 -18.28 17.38 17.03
CA ILE A 260 -17.64 18.23 16.01
C ILE A 260 -16.82 19.33 16.68
N PHE A 261 -17.34 19.95 17.74
CA PHE A 261 -16.72 21.10 18.40
C PHE A 261 -15.84 20.76 19.60
N GLN A 262 -16.01 19.59 20.23
CA GLN A 262 -15.15 19.09 21.32
C GLN A 262 -14.26 17.96 20.80
N THR A 263 -13.00 18.26 20.48
CA THR A 263 -12.09 17.32 19.81
C THR A 263 -10.80 17.04 20.60
N GLY A 264 -10.79 17.39 21.89
CA GLY A 264 -9.80 16.93 22.84
C GLY A 264 -8.43 17.56 22.61
N ILE A 265 -7.43 16.76 22.21
CA ILE A 265 -6.09 17.29 21.96
C ILE A 265 -6.08 18.30 20.80
N TYR A 266 -6.94 18.12 19.80
CA TYR A 266 -6.99 19.01 18.63
C TYR A 266 -7.51 20.41 18.96
N ASP A 267 -8.23 20.57 20.08
CA ASP A 267 -8.69 21.87 20.60
C ASP A 267 -7.54 22.70 21.17
N MET A 268 -6.40 22.07 21.42
CA MET A 268 -5.24 22.69 22.06
C MET A 268 -4.27 23.33 21.05
N ILE A 269 -4.69 23.54 19.79
CA ILE A 269 -3.89 24.23 18.79
C ILE A 269 -3.47 25.61 19.30
N ASP A 270 -2.24 26.00 19.02
CA ASP A 270 -1.71 27.31 19.42
C ASP A 270 -1.20 28.05 18.19
N PHE A 271 -1.26 29.37 18.24
CA PHE A 271 -0.93 30.26 17.13
C PHE A 271 0.33 31.07 17.44
N PRO A 272 1.10 31.50 16.43
CA PRO A 272 2.11 32.53 16.63
C PRO A 272 1.44 33.85 17.05
N GLU A 273 2.13 34.63 17.88
CA GLU A 273 1.72 36.00 18.23
C GLU A 273 2.02 36.93 17.05
N ASP A 274 1.18 36.84 16.01
CA ASP A 274 1.41 37.47 14.71
C ASP A 274 0.10 37.96 14.09
N LEU A 275 0.04 39.25 13.77
CA LEU A 275 -1.13 39.90 13.19
C LEU A 275 -1.50 39.28 11.83
N ASP A 276 -0.52 38.98 10.99
CA ASP A 276 -0.78 38.46 9.64
C ASP A 276 -1.45 37.08 9.69
N THR A 277 -1.08 36.24 10.66
CA THR A 277 -1.71 34.93 10.88
C THR A 277 -3.17 35.06 11.33
N PHE A 278 -3.49 35.97 12.25
CA PHE A 278 -4.88 36.19 12.69
C PHE A 278 -5.75 36.75 11.56
N GLU A 279 -5.19 37.68 10.80
CA GLU A 279 -5.85 38.28 9.65
C GLU A 279 -6.05 37.29 8.50
N PHE A 280 -5.13 36.34 8.30
CA PHE A 280 -5.32 35.24 7.36
C PHE A 280 -6.55 34.39 7.70
N VAL A 281 -6.80 34.12 8.99
CA VAL A 281 -8.03 33.43 9.42
C VAL A 281 -9.27 34.29 9.17
N ASN A 282 -9.20 35.60 9.44
CA ASN A 282 -10.32 36.50 9.17
C ASN A 282 -10.65 36.60 7.68
N ASP A 283 -9.65 36.61 6.80
CA ASP A 283 -9.84 36.57 5.35
C ASP A 283 -10.54 35.29 4.90
N PHE A 284 -10.12 34.15 5.46
CA PHE A 284 -10.72 32.86 5.20
C PHE A 284 -12.20 32.88 5.57
N LEU A 285 -12.53 33.38 6.77
CA LEU A 285 -13.92 33.53 7.24
C LEU A 285 -14.76 34.48 6.36
N ALA A 286 -14.18 35.62 5.97
CA ALA A 286 -14.83 36.58 5.08
C ALA A 286 -15.09 36.01 3.69
N THR A 287 -14.20 35.13 3.20
CA THR A 287 -14.35 34.44 1.92
C THR A 287 -15.40 33.34 2.01
N LEU A 288 -15.43 32.56 3.09
CA LEU A 288 -16.49 31.56 3.35
C LEU A 288 -17.89 32.21 3.42
N GLU A 289 -18.01 33.39 4.02
CA GLU A 289 -19.27 34.15 4.10
C GLU A 289 -19.85 34.45 2.71
N VAL A 290 -19.00 34.82 1.74
CA VAL A 290 -19.47 35.19 0.39
C VAL A 290 -19.61 34.03 -0.56
N MET A 291 -18.86 32.94 -0.36
CA MET A 291 -18.99 31.73 -1.19
C MET A 291 -20.32 30.99 -0.96
N ARG A 292 -20.92 31.15 0.24
CA ARG A 292 -22.13 30.44 0.68
C ARG A 292 -22.03 28.93 0.44
N ILE A 293 -21.36 28.24 1.36
CA ILE A 293 -21.03 26.80 1.29
C ILE A 293 -22.26 25.91 0.97
N GLU A 294 -23.47 26.33 1.36
CA GLU A 294 -24.73 25.65 1.06
C GLU A 294 -25.12 25.64 -0.42
N ASP A 295 -24.77 26.68 -1.19
CA ASP A 295 -24.94 26.71 -2.65
C ASP A 295 -24.05 25.65 -3.35
N ILE A 296 -23.13 25.06 -2.58
CA ILE A 296 -22.15 24.04 -2.96
C ILE A 296 -22.54 22.69 -2.29
N SER A 297 -23.73 22.60 -1.67
CA SER A 297 -24.36 21.41 -1.04
C SER A 297 -24.08 20.11 -1.79
N ASP A 298 -24.28 20.12 -3.11
CA ASP A 298 -24.13 18.94 -3.97
C ASP A 298 -22.69 18.40 -4.01
N TYR A 299 -21.71 19.24 -3.65
CA TYR A 299 -20.29 18.91 -3.65
C TYR A 299 -19.73 18.67 -2.25
N ILE A 300 -20.45 18.93 -1.15
CA ILE A 300 -19.88 18.84 0.21
C ILE A 300 -19.40 17.40 0.51
N GLY A 301 -20.16 16.39 0.08
CA GLY A 301 -19.72 14.99 0.18
C GLY A 301 -18.42 14.73 -0.56
N TYR A 302 -18.33 15.20 -1.81
CA TYR A 302 -17.14 15.12 -2.66
C TYR A 302 -15.95 15.91 -2.08
N VAL A 303 -16.21 17.09 -1.50
CA VAL A 303 -15.19 17.94 -0.88
C VAL A 303 -14.51 17.17 0.23
N TYR A 304 -15.23 16.57 1.18
CA TYR A 304 -14.60 15.84 2.28
C TYR A 304 -13.95 14.51 1.84
N GLU A 305 -14.45 13.87 0.79
CA GLU A 305 -13.83 12.68 0.20
C GLU A 305 -12.48 13.01 -0.44
N GLU A 306 -12.35 14.16 -1.08
CA GLU A 306 -11.14 14.59 -1.80
C GLU A 306 -10.27 15.59 -1.03
N LEU A 307 -10.76 16.20 0.05
CA LEU A 307 -10.11 17.31 0.77
C LEU A 307 -8.66 17.00 1.13
N ILE A 308 -8.43 15.82 1.72
CA ILE A 308 -7.10 15.35 2.07
C ILE A 308 -6.52 14.59 0.87
N PRO A 309 -5.40 15.02 0.26
CA PRO A 309 -4.78 14.30 -0.85
C PRO A 309 -4.36 12.86 -0.47
N PRO A 310 -4.38 11.89 -1.41
CA PRO A 310 -3.99 10.50 -1.12
C PRO A 310 -2.58 10.32 -0.50
N SER A 311 -1.60 11.12 -0.93
CA SER A 311 -0.24 11.10 -0.36
C SER A 311 -0.23 11.54 1.10
N GLU A 312 -1.03 12.54 1.41
CA GLU A 312 -1.17 13.06 2.77
C GLU A 312 -1.97 12.09 3.65
N ARG A 313 -3.04 11.47 3.13
CA ARG A 313 -3.76 10.40 3.84
C ARG A 313 -2.77 9.33 4.30
N HIS A 314 -1.85 8.91 3.43
CA HIS A 314 -0.82 7.93 3.79
C HIS A 314 0.10 8.41 4.93
N GLN A 315 0.57 9.67 4.88
CA GLN A 315 1.39 10.27 5.95
C GLN A 315 0.63 10.35 7.28
N LEU A 316 -0.67 10.62 7.23
CA LEU A 316 -1.55 10.67 8.39
C LEU A 316 -2.05 9.28 8.85
N GLY A 317 -1.62 8.20 8.20
CA GLY A 317 -2.05 6.82 8.48
C GLY A 317 -3.51 6.53 8.09
N GLN A 318 -4.11 7.35 7.22
CA GLN A 318 -5.49 7.25 6.75
C GLN A 318 -5.56 6.54 5.39
N PHE A 319 -6.52 5.63 5.22
CA PHE A 319 -6.76 4.93 3.96
C PHE A 319 -8.25 4.96 3.62
N TYR A 320 -8.65 5.90 2.75
CA TYR A 320 -10.07 6.06 2.40
C TYR A 320 -10.49 5.07 1.34
N THR A 321 -11.58 4.36 1.62
CA THR A 321 -12.19 3.41 0.69
C THR A 321 -12.84 4.13 -0.47
N PRO A 322 -12.58 3.71 -1.72
CA PRO A 322 -13.20 4.36 -2.89
C PRO A 322 -14.73 4.31 -2.83
N PRO A 323 -15.44 5.38 -3.25
CA PRO A 323 -16.90 5.47 -3.17
C PRO A 323 -17.64 4.30 -3.82
N ALA A 324 -17.16 3.81 -4.97
CA ALA A 324 -17.77 2.68 -5.68
C ALA A 324 -17.76 1.38 -4.83
N ILE A 325 -16.71 1.16 -4.03
CA ILE A 325 -16.61 0.00 -3.13
C ILE A 325 -17.59 0.14 -1.96
N CYS A 326 -17.65 1.33 -1.36
CA CYS A 326 -18.60 1.65 -0.30
C CYS A 326 -20.04 1.44 -0.77
N GLU A 327 -20.37 1.93 -1.97
CA GLU A 327 -21.68 1.80 -2.59
C GLU A 327 -22.04 0.34 -2.88
N LEU A 328 -21.12 -0.42 -3.48
CA LEU A 328 -21.32 -1.84 -3.80
C LEU A 328 -21.67 -2.66 -2.56
N ILE A 329 -20.88 -2.51 -1.50
CA ILE A 329 -21.09 -3.24 -0.25
C ILE A 329 -22.39 -2.78 0.43
N ALA A 330 -22.67 -1.47 0.48
CA ALA A 330 -23.88 -0.95 1.11
C ALA A 330 -25.16 -1.40 0.39
N LYS A 331 -25.20 -1.31 -0.95
CA LYS A 331 -26.32 -1.77 -1.78
C LYS A 331 -26.59 -3.27 -1.63
N TRP A 332 -25.54 -4.08 -1.46
CA TRP A 332 -25.69 -5.51 -1.24
C TRP A 332 -26.13 -5.86 0.19
N ALA A 333 -25.55 -5.20 1.19
CA ALA A 333 -25.72 -5.60 2.58
C ALA A 333 -27.07 -5.13 3.18
N ILE A 334 -27.49 -3.90 2.86
CA ILE A 334 -28.73 -3.31 3.40
C ILE A 334 -29.93 -3.78 2.56
N ARG A 335 -30.92 -4.35 3.23
CA ARG A 335 -32.12 -4.94 2.61
C ARG A 335 -33.43 -4.29 3.04
N SER A 336 -33.42 -3.57 4.16
CA SER A 336 -34.62 -2.98 4.76
C SER A 336 -34.40 -1.50 5.10
N PRO A 337 -35.44 -0.65 5.03
CA PRO A 337 -35.37 0.70 5.58
C PRO A 337 -34.97 0.73 7.06
N ASP A 338 -35.20 -0.34 7.82
CA ASP A 338 -35.01 -0.36 9.28
C ASP A 338 -33.74 -1.12 9.73
N ASP A 339 -32.89 -1.53 8.79
CA ASP A 339 -31.61 -2.19 9.10
C ASP A 339 -30.69 -1.27 9.93
N ILE A 340 -30.11 -1.83 11.00
CA ILE A 340 -29.07 -1.17 11.80
C ILE A 340 -27.70 -1.50 11.20
N VAL A 341 -26.89 -0.47 10.95
CA VAL A 341 -25.59 -0.57 10.27
C VAL A 341 -24.46 -0.22 11.23
N LEU A 342 -23.46 -1.09 11.31
CA LEU A 342 -22.23 -0.87 12.05
C LEU A 342 -21.02 -0.87 11.12
N ASP A 343 -20.23 0.20 11.17
CA ASP A 343 -18.87 0.24 10.64
C ASP A 343 -17.85 0.24 11.80
N PRO A 344 -17.18 -0.90 12.05
CA PRO A 344 -16.27 -1.06 13.19
C PRO A 344 -14.90 -0.39 13.02
N GLY A 345 -14.60 0.19 11.85
CA GLY A 345 -13.36 0.92 11.56
C GLY A 345 -13.65 2.05 10.58
N CYS A 346 -14.47 3.01 11.01
CA CYS A 346 -15.25 3.84 10.10
C CYS A 346 -14.42 4.88 9.32
N GLY A 347 -13.20 5.18 9.76
CA GLY A 347 -12.38 6.21 9.13
C GLY A 347 -13.15 7.52 8.98
N SER A 348 -13.06 8.16 7.83
CA SER A 348 -13.80 9.38 7.48
C SER A 348 -15.29 9.17 7.17
N GLY A 349 -15.84 7.96 7.38
CA GLY A 349 -17.27 7.67 7.27
C GLY A 349 -17.76 7.32 5.86
N GLY A 350 -16.89 6.85 4.95
CA GLY A 350 -17.27 6.51 3.57
C GLY A 350 -18.39 5.45 3.48
N PHE A 351 -18.28 4.37 4.26
CA PHE A 351 -19.32 3.35 4.36
C PHE A 351 -20.59 3.89 5.04
N LEU A 352 -20.46 4.69 6.10
CA LEU A 352 -21.61 5.34 6.75
C LEU A 352 -22.37 6.25 5.78
N SER A 353 -21.66 7.00 4.94
CA SER A 353 -22.23 7.86 3.89
C SER A 353 -22.97 7.04 2.82
N ALA A 354 -22.39 5.91 2.39
CA ALA A 354 -23.05 5.00 1.46
C ALA A 354 -24.30 4.34 2.08
N ALA A 355 -24.22 3.88 3.33
CA ALA A 355 -25.38 3.36 4.06
C ALA A 355 -26.50 4.40 4.19
N TYR A 356 -26.14 5.64 4.52
CA TYR A 356 -27.09 6.75 4.64
C TYR A 356 -27.89 6.91 3.35
N ARG A 357 -27.22 6.95 2.18
CA ARG A 357 -27.88 7.06 0.87
C ARG A 357 -28.82 5.89 0.59
N VAL A 358 -28.39 4.67 0.87
CA VAL A 358 -29.20 3.46 0.65
C VAL A 358 -30.44 3.47 1.56
N LEU A 359 -30.29 3.82 2.85
CA LEU A 359 -31.41 3.91 3.80
C LEU A 359 -32.40 5.03 3.42
N VAL A 360 -31.91 6.20 2.99
CA VAL A 360 -32.79 7.27 2.47
C VAL A 360 -33.56 6.78 1.25
N LYS A 361 -32.90 6.08 0.32
CA LYS A 361 -33.56 5.51 -0.86
C LYS A 361 -34.63 4.49 -0.47
N PHE A 362 -34.36 3.60 0.49
CA PHE A 362 -35.38 2.66 0.99
C PHE A 362 -36.58 3.37 1.64
N LYS A 363 -36.34 4.42 2.43
CA LYS A 363 -37.41 5.14 3.15
C LYS A 363 -38.23 6.08 2.25
N THR A 364 -37.67 6.57 1.15
CA THR A 364 -38.29 7.63 0.32
C THR A 364 -38.54 7.23 -1.13
N GLY A 365 -37.98 6.11 -1.59
CA GLY A 365 -38.00 5.67 -2.98
C GLY A 365 -37.05 6.44 -3.91
N ARG A 366 -36.28 7.43 -3.41
CA ARG A 366 -35.37 8.27 -4.20
C ARG A 366 -34.05 8.48 -3.48
N ASP A 367 -32.98 8.60 -4.24
CA ASP A 367 -31.68 9.03 -3.71
C ASP A 367 -31.65 10.56 -3.71
N MET A 368 -31.97 11.19 -2.58
CA MET A 368 -32.03 12.64 -2.45
C MET A 368 -31.30 13.12 -1.19
N ILE A 369 -30.48 14.15 -1.35
CA ILE A 369 -29.80 14.85 -0.26
C ILE A 369 -30.03 16.35 -0.48
N PRO A 370 -30.55 17.10 0.51
CA PRO A 370 -30.98 16.62 1.81
C PRO A 370 -32.30 15.80 1.72
N PRO A 371 -32.56 14.88 2.65
CA PRO A 371 -33.78 14.07 2.63
C PRO A 371 -35.02 14.89 3.05
N PRO A 372 -36.25 14.32 2.94
CA PRO A 372 -37.44 14.92 3.55
C PRO A 372 -37.28 15.08 5.08
N ARG A 373 -37.94 16.09 5.66
CA ARG A 373 -37.88 16.36 7.11
C ARG A 373 -38.22 15.11 7.94
N GLY A 374 -37.46 14.87 9.02
CA GLY A 374 -37.67 13.73 9.93
C GLY A 374 -37.06 12.42 9.45
N ILE A 375 -36.56 12.34 8.20
CA ILE A 375 -35.88 11.15 7.69
C ILE A 375 -34.42 11.12 8.15
N HIS A 376 -33.75 12.27 8.22
CA HIS A 376 -32.35 12.36 8.65
C HIS A 376 -32.16 11.73 10.02
N GLU A 377 -32.95 12.15 11.01
CA GLU A 377 -32.88 11.71 12.41
C GLU A 377 -33.11 10.19 12.54
N LYS A 378 -34.02 9.65 11.74
CA LYS A 378 -34.27 8.20 11.68
C LYS A 378 -33.05 7.47 11.12
N VAL A 379 -32.50 7.93 10.01
CA VAL A 379 -31.36 7.28 9.35
C VAL A 379 -30.11 7.35 10.23
N ILE A 380 -29.75 8.51 10.79
CA ILE A 380 -28.54 8.63 11.63
C ILE A 380 -28.62 7.75 12.88
N SER A 381 -29.82 7.54 13.44
CA SER A 381 -30.02 6.66 14.60
C SER A 381 -29.75 5.18 14.31
N GLN A 382 -29.74 4.80 13.02
CA GLN A 382 -29.42 3.44 12.55
C GLN A 382 -27.93 3.26 12.23
N LEU A 383 -27.12 4.32 12.24
CA LEU A 383 -25.72 4.29 11.85
C LEU A 383 -24.81 4.31 13.09
N TYR A 384 -23.89 3.36 13.14
CA TYR A 384 -22.88 3.23 14.17
C TYR A 384 -21.49 3.17 13.54
N GLY A 385 -20.59 4.06 13.94
CA GLY A 385 -19.20 4.12 13.47
C GLY A 385 -18.24 4.03 14.63
N ILE A 386 -17.28 3.10 14.59
CA ILE A 386 -16.22 2.95 15.58
C ILE A 386 -14.90 3.22 14.88
N ASP A 387 -14.05 4.05 15.46
CA ASP A 387 -12.66 4.18 15.04
C ASP A 387 -11.78 4.50 16.25
N ILE A 388 -10.52 4.06 16.22
CA ILE A 388 -9.58 4.29 17.30
C ILE A 388 -9.00 5.71 17.26
N ASN A 389 -8.99 6.35 16.08
CA ASN A 389 -8.42 7.67 15.89
C ASN A 389 -9.50 8.77 15.93
N PRO A 390 -9.42 9.74 16.85
CA PRO A 390 -10.42 10.81 16.96
C PRO A 390 -10.51 11.72 15.73
N PHE A 391 -9.43 11.86 14.95
CA PHE A 391 -9.44 12.68 13.73
C PHE A 391 -10.45 12.19 12.66
N PRO A 392 -10.37 10.92 12.18
CA PRO A 392 -11.38 10.36 11.29
C PRO A 392 -12.78 10.32 11.90
N VAL A 393 -12.92 10.09 13.21
CA VAL A 393 -14.23 10.14 13.90
C VAL A 393 -14.91 11.50 13.73
N GLN A 394 -14.16 12.60 13.86
CA GLN A 394 -14.70 13.95 13.63
C GLN A 394 -15.15 14.11 12.16
N MET A 395 -14.31 13.67 11.21
CA MET A 395 -14.63 13.75 9.77
C MET A 395 -15.88 12.94 9.41
N ALA A 396 -16.02 11.73 9.94
CA ALA A 396 -17.22 10.91 9.76
C ALA A 396 -18.46 11.60 10.33
N SER A 397 -18.33 12.19 11.53
CA SER A 397 -19.43 12.89 12.18
C SER A 397 -19.92 14.08 11.36
N MET A 398 -19.00 14.86 10.83
CA MET A 398 -19.31 15.97 9.93
C MET A 398 -19.90 15.52 8.61
N ASN A 399 -19.33 14.50 7.96
CA ASN A 399 -19.83 13.99 6.68
C ASN A 399 -21.32 13.59 6.77
N ILE A 400 -21.70 12.93 7.88
CA ILE A 400 -23.09 12.54 8.12
C ILE A 400 -23.96 13.75 8.51
N ALA A 401 -23.53 14.59 9.45
CA ALA A 401 -24.30 15.78 9.87
C ALA A 401 -24.60 16.73 8.69
N MET A 402 -23.63 16.89 7.78
CA MET A 402 -23.76 17.73 6.59
C MET A 402 -24.77 17.19 5.56
N LYS A 403 -25.25 15.94 5.66
CA LYS A 403 -26.30 15.40 4.77
C LYS A 403 -27.66 16.06 5.01
N ASP A 404 -27.92 16.59 6.20
CA ASP A 404 -29.08 17.44 6.46
C ASP A 404 -28.80 18.44 7.59
N ILE A 405 -28.19 19.56 7.24
CA ILE A 405 -27.87 20.64 8.17
C ILE A 405 -29.12 21.22 8.88
N ARG A 406 -30.32 21.01 8.32
CA ARG A 406 -31.58 21.53 8.90
C ARG A 406 -32.02 20.74 10.13
N SER A 407 -31.43 19.58 10.35
CA SER A 407 -31.86 18.60 11.34
C SER A 407 -30.72 18.35 12.35
N PRO A 408 -31.01 18.23 13.65
CA PRO A 408 -30.00 17.89 14.65
C PRO A 408 -29.33 16.53 14.33
N ALA A 409 -28.04 16.40 14.65
CA ALA A 409 -27.29 15.15 14.50
C ALA A 409 -27.25 14.32 15.80
N THR A 410 -28.13 14.61 16.77
CA THR A 410 -28.13 14.03 18.12
C THR A 410 -28.21 12.51 18.12
N GLY A 411 -28.72 11.90 17.04
CA GLY A 411 -28.82 10.45 16.86
C GLY A 411 -27.56 9.77 16.32
N LEU A 412 -26.53 10.52 15.94
CA LEU A 412 -25.30 9.99 15.36
C LEU A 412 -24.50 9.19 16.40
N ASN A 413 -24.13 7.95 16.08
CA ASN A 413 -23.41 7.06 17.00
C ASN A 413 -21.96 6.83 16.55
N THR A 414 -21.11 7.85 16.73
CA THR A 414 -19.66 7.76 16.47
C THR A 414 -18.88 7.53 17.77
N ILE A 415 -17.99 6.53 17.76
CA ILE A 415 -17.34 5.99 18.96
C ILE A 415 -15.81 6.00 18.76
N GLU A 416 -15.10 6.76 19.59
CA GLU A 416 -13.62 6.79 19.65
C GLU A 416 -13.12 5.65 20.56
N GLN A 417 -12.95 4.45 20.01
CA GLN A 417 -12.44 3.31 20.78
C GLN A 417 -11.78 2.24 19.90
N ASP A 418 -10.86 1.47 20.49
CA ASP A 418 -10.38 0.22 19.89
C ASP A 418 -11.56 -0.77 19.77
N PHE A 419 -11.88 -1.17 18.54
CA PHE A 419 -12.99 -2.07 18.24
C PHE A 419 -12.93 -3.38 19.03
N PHE A 420 -11.73 -3.92 19.31
CA PHE A 420 -11.58 -5.15 20.09
C PHE A 420 -11.89 -4.97 21.58
N GLN A 421 -12.08 -3.73 22.05
CA GLN A 421 -12.52 -3.41 23.40
C GLN A 421 -14.03 -3.15 23.50
N VAL A 422 -14.72 -2.98 22.37
CA VAL A 422 -16.17 -2.80 22.32
C VAL A 422 -16.85 -4.17 22.24
N GLU A 423 -18.00 -4.32 22.92
CA GLU A 423 -18.83 -5.53 22.89
C GLU A 423 -20.29 -5.16 22.56
N PRO A 424 -21.04 -6.02 21.85
CA PRO A 424 -22.46 -5.78 21.58
C PRO A 424 -23.27 -5.77 22.89
N LYS A 425 -24.41 -5.07 22.87
CA LYS A 425 -25.34 -4.94 24.01
C LYS A 425 -24.75 -4.26 25.25
N THR A 426 -23.56 -3.67 25.14
CA THR A 426 -22.99 -2.81 26.18
C THR A 426 -23.46 -1.37 26.04
N VAL A 427 -23.36 -0.60 27.12
CA VAL A 427 -23.60 0.85 27.12
C VAL A 427 -22.24 1.52 27.22
N LEU A 428 -21.93 2.34 26.22
CA LEU A 428 -20.78 3.24 26.24
C LEU A 428 -21.25 4.65 26.57
N LEU A 429 -20.39 5.41 27.25
CA LEU A 429 -20.61 6.82 27.47
C LEU A 429 -19.90 7.60 26.37
N ALA A 430 -20.58 8.59 25.79
CA ALA A 430 -19.95 9.53 24.88
C ALA A 430 -18.75 10.22 25.55
N PRO A 431 -17.66 10.52 24.79
CA PRO A 431 -16.49 11.19 25.35
C PRO A 431 -16.79 12.64 25.76
N TYR A 432 -17.85 13.23 25.21
CA TYR A 432 -18.36 14.56 25.50
C TYR A 432 -19.57 14.53 26.46
N LYS A 433 -19.85 15.67 27.09
CA LYS A 433 -21.06 15.86 27.90
C LYS A 433 -22.11 16.58 27.07
N VAL A 434 -23.35 16.09 27.11
CA VAL A 434 -24.52 16.72 26.49
C VAL A 434 -25.28 17.49 27.55
N ARG A 435 -25.74 18.69 27.21
CA ARG A 435 -26.55 19.53 28.10
C ARG A 435 -28.04 19.26 27.86
N ILE A 436 -28.70 18.61 28.83
CA ILE A 436 -30.13 18.32 28.72
C ILE A 436 -30.99 19.54 29.11
N VAL A 437 -32.29 19.49 28.75
CA VAL A 437 -33.27 20.60 28.91
C VAL A 437 -33.33 21.16 30.35
N THR A 438 -32.99 20.36 31.35
CA THR A 438 -32.95 20.75 32.78
C THR A 438 -31.66 21.49 33.18
N GLY A 439 -30.71 21.68 32.26
CA GLY A 439 -29.43 22.36 32.51
C GLY A 439 -28.32 21.44 33.05
N VAL A 440 -28.59 20.16 33.30
CA VAL A 440 -27.62 19.17 33.78
C VAL A 440 -26.73 18.69 32.62
N GLU A 441 -25.43 18.60 32.85
CA GLU A 441 -24.49 17.98 31.91
C GLU A 441 -24.38 16.46 32.19
N LEU A 442 -24.73 15.63 31.21
CA LEU A 442 -24.60 14.17 31.31
C LEU A 442 -23.85 13.64 30.09
N ARG A 443 -23.05 12.60 30.27
CA ARG A 443 -22.49 11.86 29.13
C ARG A 443 -23.63 11.06 28.49
N ARG A 444 -23.84 11.22 27.18
CA ARG A 444 -24.86 10.46 26.44
C ARG A 444 -24.54 8.97 26.51
N GLU A 445 -25.53 8.18 26.89
CA GLU A 445 -25.46 6.73 26.82
C GLU A 445 -25.70 6.25 25.39
N MET A 446 -24.73 5.51 24.85
CA MET A 446 -24.81 4.86 23.55
C MET A 446 -24.89 3.36 23.78
N LYS A 447 -26.06 2.78 23.55
CA LYS A 447 -26.24 1.33 23.58
C LYS A 447 -25.73 0.74 22.27
N ILE A 448 -24.71 -0.10 22.36
CA ILE A 448 -24.13 -0.80 21.22
C ILE A 448 -25.10 -1.89 20.75
N PRO A 449 -25.61 -1.82 19.51
CA PRO A 449 -26.64 -2.75 19.05
C PRO A 449 -26.03 -4.09 18.64
N GLU A 450 -26.88 -5.11 18.55
CA GLU A 450 -26.67 -6.13 17.52
C GLU A 450 -27.14 -5.53 16.19
N ALA A 451 -26.31 -5.59 15.16
CA ALA A 451 -26.53 -4.96 13.87
C ALA A 451 -27.12 -5.95 12.85
N ASP A 452 -27.93 -5.44 11.93
CA ASP A 452 -28.41 -6.18 10.76
C ASP A 452 -27.32 -6.22 9.67
N VAL A 453 -26.50 -5.17 9.62
CA VAL A 453 -25.39 -5.02 8.68
C VAL A 453 -24.11 -4.63 9.43
N VAL A 454 -23.02 -5.34 9.17
CA VAL A 454 -21.67 -4.90 9.53
C VAL A 454 -20.86 -4.73 8.25
N MET A 455 -20.28 -3.56 8.04
CA MET A 455 -19.48 -3.32 6.83
C MET A 455 -18.29 -2.41 7.09
N GLY A 456 -17.26 -2.49 6.26
CA GLY A 456 -16.10 -1.64 6.46
C GLY A 456 -14.85 -2.08 5.71
N ASN A 457 -13.78 -1.35 5.99
CA ASN A 457 -12.43 -1.61 5.51
C ASN A 457 -11.50 -1.79 6.72
N PRO A 458 -11.39 -2.99 7.30
CA PRO A 458 -10.53 -3.22 8.45
C PRO A 458 -9.05 -2.94 8.13
N PRO A 459 -8.23 -2.63 9.15
CA PRO A 459 -6.80 -2.42 8.94
C PRO A 459 -6.09 -3.66 8.40
N TYR A 460 -4.96 -3.45 7.71
CA TYR A 460 -4.17 -4.52 7.07
C TYR A 460 -2.83 -4.79 7.77
N THR A 461 -2.74 -4.45 9.05
CA THR A 461 -1.54 -4.56 9.87
C THR A 461 -1.15 -6.02 10.13
N ARG A 462 0.14 -6.33 10.01
CA ARG A 462 0.68 -7.65 10.39
C ARG A 462 0.70 -7.81 11.89
N TRP A 463 0.63 -9.04 12.39
CA TRP A 463 0.57 -9.32 13.82
C TRP A 463 1.63 -8.56 14.64
N VAL A 464 2.88 -8.52 14.16
CA VAL A 464 4.02 -7.89 14.86
C VAL A 464 3.94 -6.35 14.91
N GLU A 465 3.15 -5.73 14.03
CA GLU A 465 2.94 -4.29 13.94
C GLU A 465 1.71 -3.82 14.75
N ILE A 466 0.85 -4.75 15.19
CA ILE A 466 -0.34 -4.41 15.99
C ILE A 466 0.12 -3.91 17.38
N PRO A 467 -0.44 -2.80 17.91
CA PRO A 467 -0.13 -2.32 19.25
C PRO A 467 -0.39 -3.38 20.33
N LYS A 468 0.48 -3.45 21.35
CA LYS A 468 0.37 -4.44 22.45
C LYS A 468 -1.00 -4.43 23.15
N PRO A 469 -1.64 -3.29 23.46
CA PRO A 469 -2.97 -3.27 24.06
C PRO A 469 -4.01 -4.00 23.19
N THR A 470 -4.01 -3.73 21.89
CA THR A 470 -4.91 -4.37 20.92
C THR A 470 -4.59 -5.86 20.75
N GLN A 471 -3.31 -6.25 20.70
CA GLN A 471 -2.93 -7.67 20.70
C GLN A 471 -3.47 -8.41 21.93
N ASN A 472 -3.41 -7.78 23.11
CA ASN A 472 -3.93 -8.36 24.34
C ASN A 472 -5.46 -8.45 24.31
N ALA A 473 -6.16 -7.44 23.80
CA ALA A 473 -7.60 -7.47 23.59
C ALA A 473 -8.00 -8.64 22.66
N ILE A 474 -7.34 -8.79 21.51
CA ILE A 474 -7.55 -9.91 20.58
C ILE A 474 -7.34 -11.26 21.30
N LYS A 475 -6.20 -11.44 21.98
CA LYS A 475 -5.89 -12.68 22.70
C LYS A 475 -6.93 -13.01 23.77
N ASN A 476 -7.42 -12.01 24.50
CA ASN A 476 -8.39 -12.22 25.58
C ASN A 476 -9.79 -12.52 25.02
N LYS A 477 -10.20 -11.82 23.97
CA LYS A 477 -11.58 -11.86 23.45
C LYS A 477 -11.82 -12.97 22.43
N LEU A 478 -10.77 -13.47 21.77
CA LEU A 478 -10.86 -14.44 20.67
C LEU A 478 -10.04 -15.71 20.90
N LYS A 479 -9.48 -15.92 22.10
CA LYS A 479 -8.59 -17.05 22.44
C LYS A 479 -9.08 -18.39 21.91
N ASP A 480 -10.32 -18.74 22.20
CA ASP A 480 -10.88 -20.06 21.90
C ASP A 480 -11.12 -20.24 20.41
N LEU A 481 -11.60 -19.20 19.72
CA LEU A 481 -11.76 -19.19 18.27
C LEU A 481 -10.41 -19.29 17.56
N MET A 482 -9.41 -18.52 18.01
CA MET A 482 -8.06 -18.57 17.46
C MET A 482 -7.45 -19.96 17.59
N ARG A 483 -7.62 -20.61 18.74
CA ARG A 483 -7.17 -21.99 18.97
C ARG A 483 -7.93 -22.98 18.09
N LYS A 484 -9.26 -22.87 18.01
CA LYS A 484 -10.12 -23.78 17.23
C LYS A 484 -9.75 -23.80 15.76
N TYR A 485 -9.45 -22.63 15.18
CA TYR A 485 -9.17 -22.48 13.74
C TYR A 485 -7.67 -22.40 13.40
N GLY A 486 -6.77 -22.63 14.36
CA GLY A 486 -5.32 -22.56 14.11
C GLY A 486 -4.80 -21.16 13.76
N LEU A 487 -5.52 -20.11 14.15
CA LEU A 487 -5.23 -18.70 13.86
C LEU A 487 -4.39 -18.03 14.96
N THR A 488 -3.79 -18.82 15.86
CA THR A 488 -2.82 -18.29 16.82
C THR A 488 -1.49 -17.96 16.10
N PRO A 489 -0.97 -16.73 16.22
CA PRO A 489 0.29 -16.32 15.59
C PRO A 489 1.47 -17.20 15.99
N GLN A 490 2.27 -17.66 15.01
CA GLN A 490 3.47 -18.48 15.22
C GLN A 490 4.67 -17.86 14.47
N LEU A 491 5.27 -16.82 15.05
CA LEU A 491 6.35 -16.03 14.44
C LEU A 491 7.55 -16.88 13.99
N ALA A 492 7.93 -17.89 14.77
CA ALA A 492 9.04 -18.79 14.44
C ALA A 492 8.80 -19.63 13.17
N ARG A 493 7.54 -19.83 12.78
CA ARG A 493 7.13 -20.53 11.56
C ARG A 493 6.68 -19.57 10.45
N GLY A 494 6.77 -18.26 10.68
CA GLY A 494 6.32 -17.23 9.73
C GLY A 494 4.80 -17.18 9.54
N ILE A 495 4.00 -17.75 10.46
CA ILE A 495 2.54 -17.72 10.40
C ILE A 495 2.05 -16.48 11.15
N GLU A 496 1.67 -15.46 10.39
CA GLU A 496 1.24 -14.15 10.89
C GLU A 496 -0.10 -13.76 10.25
N PRO A 497 -1.26 -14.17 10.81
CA PRO A 497 -2.55 -13.74 10.30
C PRO A 497 -2.69 -12.21 10.39
N GLY A 498 -3.18 -11.59 9.32
CA GLY A 498 -3.44 -10.14 9.31
C GLY A 498 -4.61 -9.78 10.24
N ILE A 499 -4.60 -8.55 10.77
CA ILE A 499 -5.59 -8.11 11.78
C ILE A 499 -7.05 -8.23 11.31
N TYR A 500 -7.32 -8.04 10.01
CA TYR A 500 -8.64 -8.24 9.40
C TYR A 500 -9.27 -9.62 9.67
N THR A 501 -8.44 -10.65 9.89
CA THR A 501 -8.89 -12.00 10.26
C THR A 501 -9.62 -11.95 11.61
N TYR A 502 -8.96 -11.40 12.63
CA TYR A 502 -9.51 -11.24 13.97
C TYR A 502 -10.65 -10.23 13.99
N TRP A 503 -10.59 -9.22 13.12
CA TRP A 503 -11.62 -8.20 12.98
C TRP A 503 -12.96 -8.82 12.60
N ILE A 504 -12.99 -9.69 11.59
CA ILE A 504 -14.21 -10.40 11.16
C ILE A 504 -14.69 -11.37 12.25
N MET A 505 -13.76 -12.06 12.92
CA MET A 505 -14.10 -12.94 14.05
C MET A 505 -14.79 -12.17 15.19
N HIS A 506 -14.32 -10.97 15.51
CA HIS A 506 -14.94 -10.11 16.53
C HIS A 506 -16.27 -9.51 16.04
N ALA A 507 -16.31 -9.01 14.80
CA ALA A 507 -17.51 -8.48 14.14
C ALA A 507 -18.68 -9.49 14.09
N THR A 508 -18.38 -10.78 14.02
CA THR A 508 -19.38 -11.86 14.06
C THR A 508 -20.27 -11.77 15.29
N LYS A 509 -19.73 -11.33 16.44
CA LYS A 509 -20.49 -11.17 17.69
C LYS A 509 -21.57 -10.08 17.60
N PHE A 510 -21.37 -9.08 16.75
CA PHE A 510 -22.26 -7.93 16.60
C PHE A 510 -23.41 -8.21 15.63
N LEU A 511 -23.30 -9.19 14.73
CA LEU A 511 -24.32 -9.48 13.74
C LEU A 511 -25.50 -10.24 14.35
N LYS A 512 -26.73 -9.83 14.06
CA LYS A 512 -27.92 -10.67 14.31
C LYS A 512 -27.89 -11.94 13.44
N PRO A 513 -28.63 -13.01 13.80
CA PRO A 513 -28.90 -14.12 12.89
C PRO A 513 -29.45 -13.62 11.56
N ASN A 514 -28.96 -14.15 10.43
CA ASN A 514 -29.24 -13.69 9.06
C ASN A 514 -28.76 -12.27 8.70
N GLY A 515 -28.03 -11.59 9.59
CA GLY A 515 -27.38 -10.31 9.31
C GLY A 515 -26.28 -10.45 8.25
N ARG A 516 -25.96 -9.35 7.55
CA ARG A 516 -24.98 -9.34 6.45
C ARG A 516 -23.68 -8.64 6.85
N LEU A 517 -22.57 -9.28 6.53
CA LEU A 517 -21.23 -8.70 6.63
C LEU A 517 -20.67 -8.44 5.24
N GLY A 518 -20.30 -7.20 4.95
CA GLY A 518 -19.60 -6.86 3.71
C GLY A 518 -18.31 -6.10 4.00
N MET A 519 -17.15 -6.66 3.66
CA MET A 519 -15.87 -5.99 3.93
C MET A 519 -14.91 -6.11 2.76
N ILE A 520 -14.11 -5.06 2.57
CA ILE A 520 -12.92 -5.12 1.73
C ILE A 520 -11.72 -5.52 2.60
N ILE A 521 -11.08 -6.64 2.27
CA ILE A 521 -9.94 -7.20 3.01
C ILE A 521 -8.76 -7.51 2.08
N SER A 522 -7.57 -7.74 2.63
CA SER A 522 -6.46 -8.26 1.82
C SER A 522 -6.84 -9.59 1.17
N ASN A 523 -6.47 -9.81 -0.09
CA ASN A 523 -6.73 -11.10 -0.77
C ASN A 523 -5.68 -12.19 -0.44
N LEU A 524 -4.67 -11.85 0.37
CA LEU A 524 -3.55 -12.73 0.72
C LEU A 524 -3.99 -13.98 1.49
N TRP A 525 -5.06 -13.89 2.30
CA TRP A 525 -5.57 -15.06 3.03
C TRP A 525 -5.91 -16.22 2.08
N MET A 526 -6.37 -15.96 0.85
CA MET A 526 -6.69 -17.05 -0.09
C MET A 526 -5.48 -17.91 -0.49
N GLN A 527 -4.24 -17.43 -0.31
CA GLN A 527 -3.00 -18.08 -0.75
C GLN A 527 -2.08 -18.53 0.42
N THR A 528 -2.45 -18.21 1.66
CA THR A 528 -1.61 -18.46 2.84
C THR A 528 -2.13 -19.61 3.68
N ASP A 529 -1.23 -20.22 4.46
CA ASP A 529 -1.57 -21.40 5.27
C ASP A 529 -2.54 -21.04 6.41
N TYR A 530 -2.42 -19.86 7.03
CA TYR A 530 -3.43 -19.39 8.00
C TYR A 530 -4.81 -19.16 7.36
N GLY A 531 -4.82 -18.87 6.06
CA GLY A 531 -6.03 -18.67 5.29
C GLY A 531 -6.94 -19.88 5.22
N VAL A 532 -6.38 -21.09 5.34
CA VAL A 532 -7.15 -22.33 5.45
C VAL A 532 -8.01 -22.30 6.71
N GLY A 533 -7.41 -21.97 7.86
CA GLY A 533 -8.12 -21.82 9.14
C GLY A 533 -9.16 -20.69 9.11
N PHE A 534 -8.84 -19.57 8.47
CA PHE A 534 -9.79 -18.47 8.30
C PHE A 534 -10.97 -18.87 7.40
N GLY A 535 -10.72 -19.57 6.30
CA GLY A 535 -11.76 -20.13 5.43
C GLY A 535 -12.69 -21.09 6.19
N GLN A 536 -12.15 -21.97 7.03
CA GLN A 536 -12.97 -22.84 7.90
C GLN A 536 -13.87 -22.03 8.84
N PHE A 537 -13.34 -20.96 9.45
CA PHE A 537 -14.14 -20.05 10.26
C PHE A 537 -15.31 -19.44 9.47
N LEU A 538 -15.07 -19.01 8.23
CA LEU A 538 -16.14 -18.48 7.37
C LEU A 538 -17.23 -19.54 7.09
N LEU A 539 -16.83 -20.75 6.70
CA LEU A 539 -17.77 -21.86 6.39
C LEU A 539 -18.62 -22.29 7.60
N ASP A 540 -18.07 -22.15 8.81
CA ASP A 540 -18.72 -22.56 10.05
C ASP A 540 -19.73 -21.55 10.59
N ASN A 541 -19.64 -20.28 10.18
CA ASN A 541 -20.43 -19.18 10.76
C ASN A 541 -21.32 -18.45 9.74
N TYR A 542 -21.04 -18.61 8.44
CA TYR A 542 -21.67 -17.82 7.40
C TYR A 542 -22.11 -18.66 6.20
N LYS A 543 -23.20 -18.24 5.54
CA LYS A 543 -23.35 -18.43 4.10
C LYS A 543 -22.42 -17.44 3.41
N VAL A 544 -21.37 -17.94 2.77
CA VAL A 544 -20.44 -17.10 2.01
C VAL A 544 -21.11 -16.78 0.68
N LYS A 545 -21.58 -15.55 0.51
CA LYS A 545 -22.39 -15.18 -0.66
C LYS A 545 -21.51 -14.87 -1.86
N ALA A 546 -20.46 -14.08 -1.67
CA ALA A 546 -19.48 -13.84 -2.72
C ALA A 546 -18.08 -13.49 -2.21
N ILE A 547 -17.09 -13.81 -3.04
CA ILE A 547 -15.71 -13.34 -2.93
C ILE A 547 -15.36 -12.63 -4.25
N ILE A 548 -15.10 -11.32 -4.19
CA ILE A 548 -14.84 -10.49 -5.37
C ILE A 548 -13.37 -10.03 -5.32
N ASP A 549 -12.54 -10.46 -6.28
CA ASP A 549 -11.10 -10.20 -6.32
C ASP A 549 -10.73 -9.26 -7.49
N PHE A 550 -9.77 -8.38 -7.25
CA PHE A 550 -9.35 -7.34 -8.22
C PHE A 550 -7.90 -7.57 -8.68
N THR A 551 -7.62 -7.34 -9.97
CA THR A 551 -6.25 -7.44 -10.51
C THR A 551 -5.33 -6.32 -10.03
N LEU A 552 -5.84 -5.08 -10.01
CA LEU A 552 -5.09 -3.90 -9.57
C LEU A 552 -5.50 -3.45 -8.16
N ARG A 553 -4.56 -2.84 -7.43
CA ARG A 553 -4.79 -2.37 -6.05
C ARG A 553 -5.82 -1.25 -6.05
N LEU A 554 -6.87 -1.39 -5.23
CA LEU A 554 -7.96 -0.40 -5.11
C LEU A 554 -7.53 0.89 -4.38
N PHE A 555 -6.35 0.87 -3.75
CA PHE A 555 -5.76 1.99 -3.06
C PHE A 555 -4.36 2.24 -3.64
N LYS A 556 -3.86 3.49 -3.58
CA LYS A 556 -2.42 3.78 -3.76
C LYS A 556 -1.53 3.08 -2.70
N ALA A 557 -2.15 2.39 -1.73
CA ALA A 557 -1.49 1.59 -0.71
C ALA A 557 -1.08 0.20 -1.22
N LEU A 558 -0.02 -0.36 -0.64
CA LEU A 558 0.73 -1.54 -1.09
C LEU A 558 0.00 -2.91 -1.04
N ILE A 559 -1.32 -2.98 -0.88
CA ILE A 559 -2.02 -4.23 -0.51
C ILE A 559 -3.08 -4.61 -1.55
N SER A 560 -2.96 -5.82 -2.12
CA SER A 560 -3.99 -6.41 -2.97
C SER A 560 -5.20 -6.81 -2.14
N THR A 561 -6.40 -6.47 -2.62
CA THR A 561 -7.65 -6.57 -1.85
C THR A 561 -8.70 -7.42 -2.56
N CYS A 562 -9.65 -7.92 -1.79
CA CYS A 562 -10.86 -8.58 -2.26
C CYS A 562 -12.02 -8.14 -1.36
N ILE A 563 -13.24 -8.18 -1.88
CA ILE A 563 -14.46 -7.98 -1.10
C ILE A 563 -14.99 -9.35 -0.71
N ILE A 564 -15.39 -9.48 0.55
CA ILE A 564 -16.13 -10.63 1.06
C ILE A 564 -17.55 -10.19 1.39
N LEU A 565 -18.53 -10.97 0.94
CA LEU A 565 -19.95 -10.77 1.19
C LEU A 565 -20.49 -12.00 1.92
N LEU A 566 -20.85 -11.86 3.19
CA LEU A 566 -21.23 -12.96 4.09
C LEU A 566 -22.61 -12.74 4.71
N GLU A 567 -23.38 -13.80 4.89
CA GLU A 567 -24.65 -13.76 5.62
C GLU A 567 -24.57 -14.72 6.81
N ARG A 568 -24.79 -14.23 8.04
CA ARG A 568 -24.67 -15.04 9.27
C ARG A 568 -25.76 -16.11 9.27
N GLU A 569 -25.38 -17.37 9.46
CA GLU A 569 -26.30 -18.49 9.48
C GLU A 569 -25.82 -19.51 10.50
N GLU A 570 -26.66 -19.88 11.46
CA GLU A 570 -26.30 -20.81 12.53
C GLU A 570 -26.57 -22.27 12.14
N ASP A 571 -27.51 -22.51 11.22
CA ASP A 571 -27.84 -23.83 10.71
C ASP A 571 -26.78 -24.33 9.70
N ALA A 572 -26.07 -25.41 10.06
CA ALA A 572 -25.03 -26.00 9.23
C ALA A 572 -25.55 -26.55 7.90
N SER A 573 -26.76 -27.10 7.86
CA SER A 573 -27.37 -27.63 6.63
C SER A 573 -27.73 -26.51 5.65
N LYS A 574 -28.23 -25.37 6.16
CA LYS A 574 -28.47 -24.19 5.33
C LYS A 574 -27.18 -23.56 4.81
N ARG A 575 -26.10 -23.59 5.60
CA ARG A 575 -24.77 -23.19 5.12
C ARG A 575 -24.26 -24.13 4.04
N ALA A 576 -24.40 -25.44 4.22
CA ALA A 576 -23.92 -26.46 3.29
C ALA A 576 -24.54 -26.34 1.89
N GLU A 577 -25.84 -26.04 1.79
CA GLU A 577 -26.54 -25.87 0.51
C GLU A 577 -26.41 -24.46 -0.11
N ASN A 578 -25.74 -23.52 0.56
CA ASN A 578 -25.46 -22.21 -0.04
C ASN A 578 -24.50 -22.34 -1.23
N GLU A 579 -24.68 -21.48 -2.23
CA GLU A 579 -23.73 -21.32 -3.33
C GLU A 579 -22.86 -20.10 -3.10
N VAL A 580 -21.55 -20.31 -3.24
CA VAL A 580 -20.52 -19.28 -3.12
C VAL A 580 -20.14 -18.79 -4.50
N VAL A 581 -20.27 -17.48 -4.74
CA VAL A 581 -19.94 -16.85 -6.02
C VAL A 581 -18.57 -16.20 -5.94
N PHE A 582 -17.64 -16.65 -6.77
CA PHE A 582 -16.34 -16.05 -6.92
C PHE A 582 -16.30 -15.19 -8.18
N VAL A 583 -15.91 -13.92 -8.07
CA VAL A 583 -15.89 -12.97 -9.19
C VAL A 583 -14.53 -12.32 -9.30
N HIS A 584 -13.87 -12.41 -10.45
CA HIS A 584 -12.61 -11.71 -10.69
C HIS A 584 -12.82 -10.56 -11.67
N ILE A 585 -12.37 -9.37 -11.26
CA ILE A 585 -12.51 -8.13 -12.01
C ILE A 585 -11.14 -7.74 -12.59
N PRO A 586 -11.00 -7.77 -13.93
CA PRO A 586 -9.80 -7.27 -14.58
C PRO A 586 -9.74 -5.74 -14.48
N GLY A 587 -8.58 -5.18 -14.15
CA GLY A 587 -8.37 -3.72 -14.09
C GLY A 587 -8.44 -3.11 -12.69
N GLY A 588 -8.59 -1.77 -12.64
CA GLY A 588 -8.52 -0.92 -11.44
C GLY A 588 -9.90 -0.47 -10.94
N VAL A 589 -9.94 0.42 -9.94
CA VAL A 589 -11.20 0.90 -9.34
C VAL A 589 -12.06 1.63 -10.38
N GLU A 590 -11.40 2.34 -11.29
CA GLU A 590 -12.02 3.10 -12.38
C GLU A 590 -12.81 2.25 -13.38
N THR A 591 -12.63 0.93 -13.39
CA THR A 591 -13.42 0.01 -14.23
C THR A 591 -14.60 -0.63 -13.49
N ILE A 592 -14.87 -0.22 -12.25
CA ILE A 592 -15.93 -0.80 -11.40
C ILE A 592 -17.29 -0.21 -11.78
N GLU A 593 -18.08 -1.01 -12.48
CA GLU A 593 -19.52 -0.79 -12.68
C GLU A 593 -20.28 -1.50 -11.56
N VAL A 594 -20.67 -0.76 -10.52
CA VAL A 594 -21.28 -1.33 -9.29
C VAL A 594 -22.48 -2.21 -9.58
N ASP A 595 -23.40 -1.73 -10.43
CA ASP A 595 -24.64 -2.45 -10.74
C ASP A 595 -24.36 -3.72 -11.58
N GLU A 596 -23.31 -3.73 -12.41
CA GLU A 596 -22.89 -4.92 -13.15
C GLU A 596 -22.38 -6.03 -12.21
N ILE A 597 -21.61 -5.66 -11.18
CA ILE A 597 -21.08 -6.63 -10.21
C ILE A 597 -22.20 -7.17 -9.34
N LEU A 598 -23.11 -6.31 -8.85
CA LEU A 598 -24.26 -6.75 -8.06
C LEU A 598 -25.13 -7.72 -8.86
N LYS A 599 -25.43 -7.39 -10.11
CA LYS A 599 -26.14 -8.28 -11.03
C LYS A 599 -25.39 -9.60 -11.24
N THR A 600 -24.08 -9.56 -11.41
CA THR A 600 -23.25 -10.76 -11.57
C THR A 600 -23.32 -11.67 -10.33
N VAL A 601 -23.28 -11.10 -9.13
CA VAL A 601 -23.40 -11.86 -7.87
C VAL A 601 -24.79 -12.47 -7.72
N GLU A 602 -25.83 -11.76 -8.13
CA GLU A 602 -27.22 -12.21 -8.06
C GLU A 602 -27.53 -13.31 -9.09
N GLU A 603 -27.18 -13.08 -10.36
CA GLU A 603 -27.41 -14.01 -11.48
C GLU A 603 -26.40 -15.17 -11.51
N LYS A 604 -25.30 -15.06 -10.77
CA LYS A 604 -24.22 -16.05 -10.65
C LYS A 604 -23.52 -16.36 -11.98
N LYS A 605 -23.54 -15.42 -12.92
CA LYS A 605 -22.92 -15.51 -14.24
C LYS A 605 -22.60 -14.12 -14.77
N SER A 606 -21.63 -14.03 -15.67
CA SER A 606 -21.31 -12.82 -16.42
C SER A 606 -20.68 -13.21 -17.76
N GLU A 607 -20.95 -12.43 -18.80
CA GLU A 607 -20.27 -12.54 -20.10
C GLU A 607 -18.97 -11.73 -20.13
N LYS A 608 -18.80 -10.78 -19.20
CA LYS A 608 -17.67 -9.85 -19.15
C LYS A 608 -16.64 -10.20 -18.07
N LEU A 609 -17.11 -10.73 -16.94
CA LEU A 609 -16.29 -11.01 -15.77
C LEU A 609 -16.09 -12.50 -15.59
N TYR A 610 -14.94 -12.90 -15.05
CA TYR A 610 -14.76 -14.29 -14.66
C TYR A 610 -15.61 -14.59 -13.41
N VAL A 611 -16.50 -15.57 -13.53
CA VAL A 611 -17.37 -16.04 -12.45
C VAL A 611 -17.19 -17.54 -12.24
N ARG A 612 -17.11 -17.96 -10.98
CA ARG A 612 -17.23 -19.36 -10.58
C ARG A 612 -18.21 -19.52 -9.44
N VAL A 613 -19.02 -20.55 -9.51
CA VAL A 613 -20.00 -20.89 -8.48
C VAL A 613 -19.64 -22.25 -7.91
N VAL A 614 -19.58 -22.36 -6.58
CA VAL A 614 -19.31 -23.63 -5.88
C VAL A 614 -20.29 -23.78 -4.75
N LYS A 615 -20.90 -24.96 -4.58
CA LYS A 615 -21.69 -25.23 -3.36
C LYS A 615 -20.78 -25.25 -2.15
N GLN A 616 -21.20 -24.63 -1.07
CA GLN A 616 -20.37 -24.42 0.09
C GLN A 616 -19.94 -25.74 0.77
N LYS A 617 -20.75 -26.79 0.68
CA LYS A 617 -20.38 -28.15 1.13
C LYS A 617 -19.25 -28.80 0.33
N ASP A 618 -19.05 -28.37 -0.92
CA ASP A 618 -18.03 -28.91 -1.82
C ASP A 618 -16.71 -28.11 -1.71
N ILE A 619 -16.68 -27.05 -0.90
CA ILE A 619 -15.47 -26.28 -0.63
C ILE A 619 -14.57 -27.07 0.34
N PRO A 620 -13.34 -27.43 -0.06
CA PRO A 620 -12.40 -28.15 0.79
C PRO A 620 -12.03 -27.32 2.03
N ARG A 621 -11.91 -28.01 3.17
CA ARG A 621 -11.62 -27.36 4.47
C ARG A 621 -10.14 -27.29 4.77
N ASP A 622 -9.31 -28.04 4.08
CA ASP A 622 -7.86 -28.19 4.29
C ASP A 622 -7.02 -27.59 3.16
N GLU A 623 -7.64 -26.88 2.23
CA GLU A 623 -6.97 -26.31 1.05
C GLU A 623 -7.07 -24.78 0.98
N LYS A 624 -6.11 -24.18 0.27
CA LYS A 624 -6.07 -22.74 -0.01
C LYS A 624 -7.22 -22.36 -0.94
N TRP A 625 -7.96 -21.31 -0.59
CA TRP A 625 -9.13 -20.87 -1.34
C TRP A 625 -8.82 -20.36 -2.75
N ILE A 626 -7.57 -19.98 -3.03
CA ILE A 626 -7.15 -19.65 -4.40
C ILE A 626 -7.39 -20.82 -5.37
N LYS A 627 -7.24 -22.06 -4.88
CA LYS A 627 -7.51 -23.28 -5.63
C LYS A 627 -9.01 -23.48 -5.85
N VAL A 628 -9.86 -23.06 -4.92
CA VAL A 628 -11.31 -23.11 -5.09
C VAL A 628 -11.75 -22.08 -6.12
N PHE A 629 -11.21 -20.86 -6.04
CA PHE A 629 -11.53 -19.77 -6.94
C PHE A 629 -11.08 -20.07 -8.37
N PHE A 630 -9.83 -20.45 -8.59
CA PHE A 630 -9.24 -20.63 -9.93
C PHE A 630 -9.02 -22.10 -10.33
N GLY A 631 -9.58 -23.06 -9.59
CA GLY A 631 -9.43 -24.52 -9.70
C GLY A 631 -9.80 -25.18 -11.03
N ILE A 632 -8.88 -25.84 -11.71
CA ILE A 632 -9.14 -26.70 -12.88
C ILE A 632 -8.47 -28.06 -12.69
N GLU A 633 -8.49 -28.58 -11.46
CA GLU A 633 -7.78 -29.81 -11.06
C GLU A 633 -8.14 -31.07 -11.85
N GLU A 634 -9.27 -31.05 -12.56
CA GLU A 634 -9.67 -32.11 -13.49
C GLU A 634 -8.60 -32.39 -14.54
N VAL A 635 -7.81 -31.37 -14.94
CA VAL A 635 -6.71 -31.53 -15.90
C VAL A 635 -5.58 -32.44 -15.40
N PHE A 636 -5.50 -32.69 -14.09
CA PHE A 636 -4.50 -33.57 -13.48
C PHE A 636 -5.01 -34.99 -13.22
N LYS A 637 -6.29 -35.28 -13.45
CA LYS A 637 -6.90 -36.60 -13.21
C LYS A 637 -6.83 -37.45 -14.48
N HIS A 638 -5.69 -38.09 -14.72
CA HIS A 638 -5.51 -38.97 -15.88
C HIS A 638 -4.57 -40.16 -15.55
N PRO A 639 -4.77 -41.37 -16.13
CA PRO A 639 -3.92 -42.54 -15.85
C PRO A 639 -2.43 -42.41 -16.23
N LEU A 640 -2.13 -41.47 -17.14
CA LEU A 640 -0.76 -41.12 -17.54
C LEU A 640 -0.09 -40.10 -16.61
N MET A 641 -0.76 -39.69 -15.53
CA MET A 641 -0.21 -38.75 -14.55
C MET A 641 0.34 -39.50 -13.35
N VAL A 642 1.49 -39.08 -12.85
CA VAL A 642 2.16 -39.62 -11.66
C VAL A 642 2.66 -38.47 -10.79
N LYS A 643 2.85 -38.71 -9.49
CA LYS A 643 3.52 -37.71 -8.64
C LYS A 643 4.99 -37.63 -9.01
N LEU A 644 5.54 -36.42 -9.01
CA LEU A 644 6.95 -36.17 -9.28
C LEU A 644 7.86 -36.97 -8.33
N ASN A 645 7.42 -37.19 -7.08
CA ASN A 645 8.17 -37.98 -6.10
C ASN A 645 8.36 -39.46 -6.48
N GLU A 646 7.58 -40.01 -7.42
CA GLU A 646 7.77 -41.39 -7.90
C GLU A 646 8.99 -41.50 -8.82
N LEU A 647 9.31 -40.45 -9.58
CA LEU A 647 10.45 -40.44 -10.52
C LEU A 647 11.69 -39.75 -9.93
N PHE A 648 11.51 -38.76 -9.04
CA PHE A 648 12.60 -37.97 -8.48
C PHE A 648 12.43 -37.74 -6.98
N GLU A 649 13.52 -37.53 -6.24
CA GLU A 649 13.50 -36.95 -4.90
C GLU A 649 13.84 -35.46 -4.99
N PRO A 650 12.88 -34.54 -4.77
CA PRO A 650 13.17 -33.11 -4.76
C PRO A 650 14.04 -32.71 -3.56
N SER A 651 15.06 -31.90 -3.80
CA SER A 651 15.96 -31.34 -2.78
C SER A 651 16.18 -29.85 -3.02
N ARG A 652 16.74 -29.14 -2.03
CA ARG A 652 17.24 -27.77 -2.19
C ARG A 652 18.75 -27.78 -2.30
N GLY A 653 19.25 -27.80 -3.54
CA GLY A 653 20.64 -28.06 -3.87
C GLY A 653 20.95 -29.57 -3.97
N ASN A 654 22.03 -29.92 -4.65
CA ASN A 654 22.45 -31.30 -4.94
C ASN A 654 23.75 -31.73 -4.22
N THR A 655 24.21 -31.00 -3.21
CA THR A 655 25.28 -31.54 -2.38
C THR A 655 24.74 -32.68 -1.51
N PHE A 656 25.58 -33.66 -1.18
CA PHE A 656 25.18 -34.72 -0.25
C PHE A 656 24.69 -34.13 1.09
N TRP A 657 25.35 -33.08 1.59
CA TRP A 657 24.88 -32.30 2.74
C TRP A 657 23.45 -31.79 2.57
N SER A 658 23.14 -31.12 1.46
CA SER A 658 21.83 -30.52 1.23
C SER A 658 20.70 -31.55 1.27
N ILE A 659 20.93 -32.72 0.66
CA ILE A 659 19.96 -33.82 0.62
C ILE A 659 19.82 -34.45 2.02
N TRP A 660 20.95 -34.80 2.65
CA TRP A 660 20.96 -35.39 3.99
C TRP A 660 20.30 -34.48 5.02
N ALA A 661 20.59 -33.18 4.97
CA ALA A 661 20.05 -32.20 5.91
C ALA A 661 18.52 -32.13 5.81
N LEU A 662 17.94 -32.11 4.61
CA LEU A 662 16.48 -32.09 4.43
C LEU A 662 15.82 -33.35 4.97
N GLN A 663 16.40 -34.53 4.72
CA GLN A 663 15.88 -35.81 5.22
C GLN A 663 15.87 -35.89 6.75
N HIS A 664 16.72 -35.12 7.43
CA HIS A 664 16.85 -35.10 8.88
C HIS A 664 16.28 -33.82 9.54
N GLY A 665 15.45 -33.06 8.81
CA GLY A 665 14.80 -31.85 9.34
C GLY A 665 15.78 -30.72 9.69
N LYS A 666 16.95 -30.68 9.04
CA LYS A 666 17.98 -29.65 9.16
C LYS A 666 17.94 -28.69 7.97
N ARG A 667 18.67 -27.58 8.07
CA ARG A 667 18.75 -26.60 6.98
C ARG A 667 19.69 -27.10 5.87
N PRO A 668 19.27 -27.09 4.59
CA PRO A 668 20.09 -27.56 3.46
C PRO A 668 21.18 -26.58 3.02
N ASP A 669 21.19 -25.36 3.57
CA ASP A 669 22.21 -24.36 3.25
C ASP A 669 23.60 -24.79 3.77
N PRO A 670 24.68 -24.33 3.12
CA PRO A 670 26.04 -24.65 3.58
C PRO A 670 26.44 -23.95 4.88
N GLY A 671 25.63 -23.00 5.39
CA GLY A 671 25.88 -22.21 6.60
C GLY A 671 26.51 -20.85 6.30
N ALA A 672 27.73 -20.84 5.75
CA ALA A 672 28.46 -19.61 5.43
C ALA A 672 28.62 -19.46 3.91
N SER A 673 27.71 -18.70 3.28
CA SER A 673 27.71 -18.50 1.83
C SER A 673 29.03 -17.95 1.29
N ASP A 674 29.64 -16.99 1.99
CA ASP A 674 30.93 -16.41 1.59
C ASP A 674 32.09 -17.42 1.66
N PHE A 675 31.97 -18.47 2.46
CA PHE A 675 32.93 -19.59 2.46
C PHE A 675 32.60 -20.64 1.42
N ALA A 676 31.30 -20.91 1.19
CA ALA A 676 30.90 -21.99 0.31
C ALA A 676 30.95 -21.61 -1.17
N TYR A 677 30.66 -20.35 -1.51
CA TYR A 677 30.52 -19.85 -2.87
C TYR A 677 31.70 -18.95 -3.23
N LEU A 678 32.28 -19.20 -4.42
CA LEU A 678 33.54 -18.62 -4.84
C LEU A 678 33.41 -18.02 -6.24
N SER A 679 33.94 -16.82 -6.44
CA SER A 679 34.19 -16.26 -7.77
C SER A 679 35.61 -16.60 -8.25
N PRO A 680 35.89 -16.59 -9.57
CA PRO A 680 37.24 -16.76 -10.10
C PRO A 680 38.31 -15.87 -9.44
N SER A 681 38.01 -14.60 -9.18
CA SER A 681 38.92 -13.70 -8.46
C SER A 681 39.20 -14.17 -7.03
N LYS A 682 38.19 -14.73 -6.35
CA LYS A 682 38.34 -15.25 -4.99
C LYS A 682 39.11 -16.57 -4.97
N VAL A 683 38.91 -17.44 -5.97
CA VAL A 683 39.73 -18.64 -6.18
C VAL A 683 41.21 -18.23 -6.30
N LYS A 684 41.50 -17.23 -7.13
CA LYS A 684 42.84 -16.66 -7.30
C LYS A 684 43.40 -16.01 -6.04
N GLN A 685 42.58 -15.30 -5.29
CA GLN A 685 42.99 -14.69 -4.01
C GLN A 685 43.52 -15.73 -3.01
N PHE A 686 42.96 -16.95 -3.03
CA PHE A 686 43.33 -18.03 -2.11
C PHE A 686 44.26 -19.08 -2.73
N ASN A 687 44.80 -18.83 -3.94
CA ASN A 687 45.65 -19.76 -4.68
C ASN A 687 45.01 -21.15 -4.85
N LEU A 688 43.71 -21.19 -5.18
CA LEU A 688 42.95 -22.43 -5.32
C LEU A 688 42.80 -22.89 -6.78
N GLU A 689 43.41 -22.19 -7.74
CA GLU A 689 43.22 -22.43 -9.18
C GLU A 689 43.58 -23.85 -9.61
N GLU A 690 44.65 -24.44 -9.08
CA GLU A 690 45.08 -25.81 -9.40
C GLU A 690 44.04 -26.86 -8.97
N PHE A 691 43.27 -26.57 -7.93
CA PHE A 691 42.23 -27.46 -7.37
C PHE A 691 40.82 -27.12 -7.89
N SER A 692 40.74 -26.23 -8.88
CA SER A 692 39.50 -25.71 -9.46
C SER A 692 39.34 -26.19 -10.90
N TYR A 693 38.11 -26.46 -11.32
CA TYR A 693 37.82 -26.67 -12.74
C TYR A 693 38.09 -25.37 -13.55
N PRO A 694 38.68 -25.41 -14.76
CA PRO A 694 39.02 -26.61 -15.54
C PRO A 694 40.43 -27.18 -15.29
N ASN A 695 41.24 -26.58 -14.41
CA ASN A 695 42.63 -27.03 -14.17
C ASN A 695 42.68 -28.40 -13.47
N ALA A 696 41.71 -28.68 -12.59
CA ALA A 696 41.43 -30.01 -12.07
C ALA A 696 40.21 -30.63 -12.77
N PRO A 697 40.26 -31.93 -13.13
CA PRO A 697 39.07 -32.63 -13.63
C PRO A 697 38.00 -32.70 -12.53
N LEU A 698 36.73 -32.81 -12.93
CA LEU A 698 35.57 -32.67 -12.03
C LEU A 698 35.61 -33.64 -10.84
N ASP A 699 36.08 -34.87 -11.03
CA ASP A 699 36.21 -35.89 -9.99
C ASP A 699 37.31 -35.58 -8.95
N GLN A 700 38.23 -34.68 -9.28
CA GLN A 700 39.34 -34.27 -8.40
C GLN A 700 39.20 -32.83 -7.89
N ALA A 701 38.33 -32.02 -8.51
CA ALA A 701 38.12 -30.62 -8.18
C ALA A 701 37.57 -30.45 -6.75
N ILE A 702 38.25 -29.63 -5.95
CA ILE A 702 37.81 -29.23 -4.61
C ILE A 702 36.88 -28.00 -4.72
N VAL A 703 37.20 -27.13 -5.66
CA VAL A 703 36.43 -25.95 -6.04
C VAL A 703 35.67 -26.31 -7.32
N TYR A 704 34.43 -26.75 -7.12
CA TYR A 704 33.62 -27.40 -8.14
C TYR A 704 32.72 -26.38 -8.85
N PRO A 705 32.51 -26.47 -10.18
CA PRO A 705 31.56 -25.61 -10.90
C PRO A 705 30.18 -25.57 -10.26
N ALA A 706 29.59 -24.39 -10.10
CA ALA A 706 28.35 -24.24 -9.35
C ALA A 706 27.39 -23.17 -9.89
N ILE A 707 26.11 -23.37 -9.58
CA ILE A 707 25.05 -22.38 -9.72
C ILE A 707 24.61 -21.92 -8.31
N THR A 708 25.05 -20.73 -7.94
CA THR A 708 24.87 -20.17 -6.59
C THR A 708 23.73 -19.14 -6.52
N ASN A 709 23.31 -18.62 -7.67
CA ASN A 709 22.23 -17.65 -7.77
C ASN A 709 21.10 -18.14 -8.68
N ALA A 710 19.86 -17.94 -8.25
CA ALA A 710 18.66 -18.27 -9.01
C ALA A 710 18.50 -17.50 -10.33
N ARG A 711 19.26 -16.41 -10.53
CA ARG A 711 19.23 -15.58 -11.74
C ARG A 711 20.23 -16.00 -12.81
N ASP A 712 21.24 -16.78 -12.45
CA ASP A 712 22.30 -17.16 -13.36
C ASP A 712 21.83 -18.11 -14.49
N PRO A 713 20.94 -19.10 -14.25
CA PRO A 713 20.38 -19.89 -15.35
C PRO A 713 19.28 -19.09 -16.08
N VAL A 714 19.58 -18.65 -17.30
CA VAL A 714 18.71 -17.76 -18.09
C VAL A 714 17.84 -18.53 -19.10
N TYR A 715 18.23 -19.75 -19.49
CA TYR A 715 17.56 -20.59 -20.50
C TYR A 715 16.87 -21.83 -19.88
N PHE A 716 16.32 -22.73 -20.71
CA PHE A 716 15.77 -24.03 -20.28
C PHE A 716 16.81 -25.15 -20.29
N THR A 717 18.01 -24.88 -20.80
CA THR A 717 19.20 -25.72 -20.60
C THR A 717 20.30 -24.95 -19.89
N PHE A 718 21.16 -25.66 -19.16
CA PHE A 718 22.39 -25.13 -18.59
C PHE A 718 23.58 -25.97 -19.05
N THR A 719 24.47 -25.34 -19.83
CA THR A 719 25.61 -25.95 -20.49
C THR A 719 26.94 -25.46 -19.91
N GLU A 720 28.04 -26.08 -20.32
CA GLU A 720 29.38 -25.63 -19.94
C GLU A 720 29.68 -24.20 -20.43
N GLU A 721 29.18 -23.81 -21.60
CA GLU A 721 29.39 -22.46 -22.12
C GLU A 721 28.63 -21.41 -21.30
N ASP A 722 27.42 -21.74 -20.84
CA ASP A 722 26.66 -20.88 -19.92
C ASP A 722 27.44 -20.69 -18.60
N TRP A 723 28.07 -21.75 -18.07
CA TRP A 723 28.95 -21.66 -16.90
C TRP A 723 30.21 -20.84 -17.17
N LYS A 724 30.86 -21.02 -18.33
CA LYS A 724 32.03 -20.22 -18.75
C LYS A 724 31.70 -18.74 -18.86
N GLU A 725 30.48 -18.38 -19.25
CA GLU A 725 30.03 -16.99 -19.25
C GLU A 725 30.01 -16.40 -17.83
N LEU A 726 29.50 -17.16 -16.84
CA LEU A 726 29.53 -16.76 -15.42
C LEU A 726 30.97 -16.59 -14.91
N TYR A 727 31.85 -17.52 -15.29
CA TYR A 727 33.27 -17.47 -14.99
C TYR A 727 33.91 -16.20 -15.56
N ARG A 728 33.70 -15.87 -16.85
CA ARG A 728 34.24 -14.65 -17.47
C ARG A 728 33.71 -13.37 -16.83
N LYS A 729 32.49 -13.40 -16.29
CA LYS A 729 31.85 -12.28 -15.57
C LYS A 729 32.24 -12.20 -14.08
N ASP A 730 33.18 -13.03 -13.62
CA ASP A 730 33.63 -13.13 -12.23
C ASP A 730 32.46 -13.30 -11.23
N ARG A 731 31.45 -14.07 -11.63
CA ARG A 731 30.30 -14.41 -10.77
C ARG A 731 30.72 -15.50 -9.77
N GLU A 732 29.95 -15.67 -8.71
CA GLU A 732 30.11 -16.80 -7.78
C GLU A 732 29.72 -18.12 -8.46
N CYS A 733 30.53 -18.61 -9.39
CA CYS A 733 30.27 -19.78 -10.22
C CYS A 733 30.98 -21.05 -9.71
N PHE A 734 31.54 -21.03 -8.51
CA PHE A 734 32.16 -22.17 -7.88
C PHE A 734 31.59 -22.44 -6.48
N MET A 735 31.68 -23.70 -6.06
CA MET A 735 31.37 -24.14 -4.71
C MET A 735 32.52 -24.97 -4.11
N PHE A 736 32.88 -24.70 -2.86
CA PHE A 736 33.89 -25.47 -2.13
C PHE A 736 33.26 -26.77 -1.57
N ILE A 737 33.55 -27.93 -2.19
CA ILE A 737 32.89 -29.21 -1.87
C ILE A 737 33.76 -30.14 -1.00
N CYS A 738 35.09 -30.00 -1.05
CA CYS A 738 36.12 -30.68 -0.25
C CYS A 738 35.69 -31.88 0.62
N HIS A 739 35.48 -33.05 0.00
CA HIS A 739 35.19 -34.30 0.72
C HIS A 739 36.43 -35.15 0.99
N LYS A 740 37.38 -34.59 1.76
CA LYS A 740 38.64 -35.25 2.13
C LYS A 740 39.05 -34.92 3.58
N PRO A 741 39.74 -35.83 4.29
CA PRO A 741 40.26 -35.56 5.62
C PRO A 741 41.32 -34.45 5.60
N ARG A 742 41.25 -33.54 6.57
CA ARG A 742 42.09 -32.32 6.61
C ARG A 742 43.60 -32.60 6.54
N ASN A 743 44.05 -33.70 7.11
CA ASN A 743 45.48 -34.07 7.15
C ASN A 743 46.04 -34.45 5.78
N GLY A 744 45.18 -34.84 4.83
CA GLY A 744 45.57 -35.18 3.46
C GLY A 744 45.34 -34.06 2.45
N LEU A 745 45.07 -32.83 2.90
CA LEU A 745 44.78 -31.69 2.03
C LEU A 745 46.05 -30.85 1.74
N PRO A 746 46.19 -30.32 0.50
CA PRO A 746 47.21 -29.32 0.16
C PRO A 746 47.21 -28.13 1.12
N GLU A 747 48.35 -27.44 1.21
CA GLU A 747 48.52 -26.33 2.17
C GLU A 747 47.55 -25.18 1.89
N GLU A 748 47.36 -24.84 0.62
CA GLU A 748 46.46 -23.79 0.13
C GLU A 748 45.01 -24.06 0.57
N VAL A 749 44.56 -25.31 0.44
CA VAL A 749 43.22 -25.74 0.84
C VAL A 749 43.07 -25.72 2.36
N ARG A 750 44.10 -26.14 3.12
CA ARG A 750 44.11 -26.07 4.59
C ARG A 750 44.06 -24.62 5.08
N ASN A 751 44.77 -23.72 4.41
CA ASN A 751 44.78 -22.28 4.69
C ASN A 751 43.39 -21.67 4.41
N TYR A 752 42.74 -22.07 3.31
CA TYR A 752 41.37 -21.67 3.02
C TYR A 752 40.38 -22.13 4.10
N ILE A 753 40.45 -23.39 4.54
CA ILE A 753 39.62 -23.88 5.65
C ILE A 753 39.89 -23.07 6.92
N GLN A 754 41.15 -22.78 7.24
CA GLN A 754 41.52 -21.98 8.42
C GLN A 754 41.01 -20.52 8.36
N TRP A 755 40.80 -19.97 7.16
CA TRP A 755 40.17 -18.65 6.99
C TRP A 755 38.73 -18.62 7.54
N GLY A 756 38.02 -19.76 7.52
CA GLY A 756 36.70 -19.94 8.11
C GLY A 756 36.66 -20.24 9.61
N GLU A 757 37.81 -20.35 10.27
CA GLU A 757 37.95 -20.74 11.67
C GLU A 757 38.39 -19.58 12.57
N PRO A 758 38.00 -19.57 13.86
CA PRO A 758 38.40 -18.58 14.84
C PRO A 758 39.84 -18.80 15.31
N ILE A 759 40.78 -19.05 14.40
CA ILE A 759 42.18 -19.36 14.71
C ILE A 759 43.08 -18.24 14.20
N CYS A 760 43.99 -17.77 15.03
CA CYS A 760 45.00 -16.78 14.69
C CYS A 760 45.96 -17.37 13.63
N PRO A 761 46.13 -16.73 12.47
CA PRO A 761 47.06 -17.23 11.44
C PRO A 761 48.51 -17.14 11.89
N GLU A 762 48.84 -16.24 12.83
CA GLU A 762 50.22 -16.05 13.30
C GLU A 762 50.65 -17.06 14.39
N CYS A 763 49.72 -17.50 15.26
CA CYS A 763 50.10 -18.30 16.43
C CYS A 763 49.20 -19.50 16.73
N GLY A 764 48.18 -19.77 15.91
CA GLY A 764 47.30 -20.93 16.05
C GLY A 764 46.35 -20.89 17.26
N LYS A 765 46.32 -19.79 18.03
CA LYS A 765 45.41 -19.62 19.18
C LYS A 765 44.03 -19.11 18.75
N ILE A 766 43.03 -19.38 19.57
CA ILE A 766 41.66 -18.93 19.31
C ILE A 766 41.62 -17.40 19.35
N ILE A 767 40.88 -16.80 18.41
CA ILE A 767 40.66 -15.36 18.33
C ILE A 767 39.25 -15.00 18.74
N ALA A 768 39.11 -13.88 19.45
CA ALA A 768 37.83 -13.29 19.81
C ALA A 768 37.78 -11.83 19.32
N ARG A 769 36.58 -11.30 19.07
CA ARG A 769 36.44 -9.91 18.64
C ARG A 769 36.72 -8.98 19.82
N ALA A 770 37.56 -7.97 19.61
CA ALA A 770 37.90 -6.95 20.61
C ALA A 770 37.29 -5.58 20.27
N GLU A 771 37.18 -4.70 21.28
CA GLU A 771 36.84 -3.29 21.07
C GLU A 771 37.87 -2.63 20.14
N GLY A 772 37.40 -1.87 19.14
CA GLY A 772 38.27 -1.24 18.12
C GLY A 772 38.23 -1.86 16.72
N GLY A 773 37.47 -2.94 16.52
CA GLY A 773 37.19 -3.46 15.17
C GLY A 773 38.24 -4.42 14.61
N PHE A 774 38.81 -5.28 15.47
CA PHE A 774 39.74 -6.36 15.13
C PHE A 774 39.35 -7.64 15.88
N PHE A 775 39.89 -8.78 15.43
CA PHE A 775 39.99 -9.98 16.26
C PHE A 775 41.32 -9.99 17.00
N VAL A 776 41.35 -10.49 18.23
CA VAL A 776 42.54 -10.58 19.07
C VAL A 776 42.67 -12.00 19.61
N CYS A 777 43.89 -12.55 19.54
CA CYS A 777 44.22 -13.84 20.16
C CYS A 777 44.75 -13.67 21.59
N GLU A 778 44.86 -14.75 22.34
CA GLU A 778 45.47 -14.76 23.70
C GLU A 778 46.90 -14.19 23.75
N LYS A 779 47.64 -14.23 22.63
CA LYS A 779 49.00 -13.66 22.52
C LYS A 779 49.02 -12.18 22.09
N GLY A 780 47.86 -11.54 21.92
CA GLY A 780 47.75 -10.12 21.61
C GLY A 780 47.84 -9.73 20.12
N HIS A 781 48.03 -10.67 19.19
CA HIS A 781 47.99 -10.36 17.75
C HIS A 781 46.62 -9.79 17.34
N ARG A 782 46.62 -8.74 16.51
CA ARG A 782 45.41 -8.06 16.02
C ARG A 782 45.16 -8.41 14.57
N ILE A 783 44.05 -9.11 14.32
CA ILE A 783 43.66 -9.60 13.00
C ILE A 783 42.53 -8.70 12.46
N PRO A 784 42.64 -8.14 11.25
CA PRO A 784 41.56 -7.40 10.61
C PRO A 784 40.27 -8.22 10.49
N LEU A 785 39.10 -7.58 10.60
CA LEU A 785 37.82 -8.28 10.57
C LEU A 785 37.53 -8.97 9.22
N ASP A 786 38.06 -8.42 8.13
CA ASP A 786 37.98 -8.94 6.77
C ASP A 786 38.99 -10.06 6.48
N ALA A 787 39.97 -10.26 7.36
CA ALA A 787 40.92 -11.37 7.24
C ALA A 787 40.33 -12.72 7.69
N LYS A 788 39.04 -12.78 8.05
CA LYS A 788 38.32 -14.00 8.45
C LYS A 788 36.92 -14.04 7.85
N CYS A 789 36.46 -15.25 7.53
CA CYS A 789 35.09 -15.44 7.06
C CYS A 789 34.11 -15.41 8.25
N VAL A 790 33.27 -14.38 8.31
CA VAL A 790 32.19 -14.25 9.29
C VAL A 790 30.85 -13.97 8.63
N THR A 791 29.78 -14.56 9.17
CA THR A 791 28.42 -14.41 8.62
C THR A 791 27.89 -12.98 8.76
N ALA A 792 27.13 -12.48 7.79
CA ALA A 792 26.58 -11.11 7.80
C ALA A 792 25.32 -10.89 8.70
N ILE A 793 25.09 -11.71 9.72
CA ILE A 793 23.86 -11.66 10.55
C ILE A 793 23.77 -10.32 11.29
N ARG A 794 22.76 -9.51 10.95
CA ARG A 794 22.40 -8.27 11.67
C ARG A 794 21.53 -8.62 12.88
N GLY A 795 21.88 -8.12 14.06
CA GLY A 795 21.12 -8.29 15.31
C GLY A 795 21.90 -8.90 16.48
N THR A 796 23.03 -9.56 16.22
CA THR A 796 24.00 -9.91 17.28
C THR A 796 24.89 -8.71 17.56
N ARG A 797 24.99 -8.23 18.81
CA ARG A 797 26.04 -7.28 19.22
C ARG A 797 27.39 -7.89 18.81
N GLY A 798 28.08 -7.30 17.83
CA GLY A 798 29.44 -7.73 17.44
C GLY A 798 29.62 -8.48 16.11
N GLY A 799 28.64 -8.50 15.19
CA GLY A 799 28.89 -8.73 13.75
C GLY A 799 29.32 -10.14 13.29
N GLY A 800 28.45 -11.13 13.49
CA GLY A 800 28.53 -12.44 12.81
C GLY A 800 29.18 -13.58 13.61
N ARG A 801 28.96 -14.83 13.19
CA ARG A 801 29.67 -16.04 13.64
C ARG A 801 30.74 -16.43 12.62
N PHE A 802 31.81 -17.13 13.05
CA PHE A 802 32.76 -17.73 12.11
C PHE A 802 32.09 -18.83 11.27
N ALA A 803 32.64 -19.14 10.09
CA ALA A 803 32.03 -20.11 9.17
C ALA A 803 31.81 -21.50 9.82
N ASN A 804 32.78 -21.97 10.60
CA ASN A 804 32.71 -23.23 11.33
C ASN A 804 31.71 -23.24 12.50
N GLU A 805 31.27 -22.06 12.95
CA GLU A 805 30.34 -21.90 14.09
C GLU A 805 28.87 -21.79 13.66
N THR A 806 28.61 -21.81 12.35
CA THR A 806 27.24 -21.89 11.82
C THR A 806 26.60 -23.22 12.23
N GLU A 807 25.26 -23.23 12.34
CA GLU A 807 24.54 -24.42 12.78
C GLU A 807 24.78 -25.61 11.83
N SER A 808 24.70 -25.36 10.52
CA SER A 808 24.99 -26.34 9.47
C SER A 808 26.40 -26.92 9.60
N ALA A 809 27.41 -26.07 9.81
CA ALA A 809 28.80 -26.51 9.99
C ALA A 809 29.01 -27.34 11.27
N LYS A 810 28.37 -26.97 12.39
CA LYS A 810 28.43 -27.72 13.65
C LYS A 810 27.80 -29.10 13.53
N VAL A 811 26.69 -29.22 12.80
CA VAL A 811 26.05 -30.51 12.55
C VAL A 811 27.00 -31.42 11.75
N ARG A 812 27.58 -30.92 10.66
CA ARG A 812 28.57 -31.68 9.86
C ARG A 812 29.80 -32.08 10.67
N ALA A 813 30.30 -31.19 11.51
CA ALA A 813 31.43 -31.48 12.38
C ALA A 813 31.17 -32.62 13.39
N LYS A 814 29.90 -32.86 13.75
CA LYS A 814 29.49 -33.94 14.64
C LYS A 814 29.18 -35.23 13.89
N GLU A 815 28.65 -35.14 12.66
CA GLU A 815 28.25 -36.27 11.83
C GLU A 815 29.44 -36.89 11.08
N ARG A 816 30.37 -37.47 11.84
CA ARG A 816 31.63 -38.03 11.31
C ARG A 816 31.48 -39.28 10.46
N LYS A 817 30.30 -39.90 10.44
CA LYS A 817 30.00 -41.03 9.55
C LYS A 817 29.96 -40.62 8.09
N HIS A 818 29.56 -39.37 7.82
CA HIS A 818 29.32 -38.88 6.47
C HIS A 818 30.23 -37.69 6.09
N PHE A 819 30.79 -36.97 7.07
CA PHE A 819 31.60 -35.78 6.83
C PHE A 819 32.93 -35.82 7.58
N TYR A 820 34.02 -35.47 6.88
CA TYR A 820 35.37 -35.38 7.42
C TYR A 820 35.60 -34.13 8.29
N GLY A 821 34.71 -33.14 8.24
CA GLY A 821 34.83 -31.91 9.01
C GLY A 821 33.65 -30.95 8.79
N TRP A 822 33.72 -29.79 9.43
CA TRP A 822 32.68 -28.75 9.31
C TRP A 822 32.59 -28.16 7.88
N TYR A 823 33.71 -28.21 7.16
CA TYR A 823 33.90 -27.67 5.80
C TYR A 823 33.42 -28.62 4.69
N ASP A 824 33.20 -29.89 5.02
CA ASP A 824 32.94 -30.95 4.04
C ASP A 824 31.45 -30.99 3.67
N LEU A 825 31.12 -30.91 2.38
CA LEU A 825 29.73 -30.97 1.90
C LEU A 825 29.35 -32.37 1.36
N GLY A 826 30.24 -33.34 1.53
CA GLY A 826 30.10 -34.75 1.15
C GLY A 826 30.44 -35.03 -0.32
N GLY A 827 29.99 -34.15 -1.22
CA GLY A 827 30.14 -34.35 -2.65
C GLY A 827 28.96 -33.75 -3.42
N VAL A 828 29.00 -33.87 -4.74
CA VAL A 828 27.93 -33.43 -5.64
C VAL A 828 27.19 -34.65 -6.16
N VAL A 829 25.88 -34.69 -5.94
CA VAL A 829 25.01 -35.72 -6.53
C VAL A 829 24.66 -35.29 -7.96
N PRO A 830 24.94 -36.12 -8.98
CA PRO A 830 24.57 -35.82 -10.36
C PRO A 830 23.06 -35.63 -10.49
N ILE A 831 22.66 -34.61 -11.25
CA ILE A 831 21.26 -34.30 -11.54
C ILE A 831 21.12 -33.97 -13.03
N GLU A 832 19.95 -34.29 -13.58
CA GLU A 832 19.60 -33.94 -14.97
C GLU A 832 18.64 -32.75 -15.03
N ILE A 833 17.89 -32.51 -13.96
CA ILE A 833 16.86 -31.47 -13.90
C ILE A 833 16.97 -30.70 -12.59
N PHE A 834 16.88 -29.37 -12.69
CA PHE A 834 16.68 -28.49 -11.54
C PHE A 834 15.69 -27.37 -11.90
N ALA A 835 15.21 -26.65 -10.89
CA ALA A 835 14.27 -25.57 -11.04
C ALA A 835 14.61 -24.39 -10.13
N ILE A 836 14.08 -23.22 -10.48
CA ILE A 836 14.20 -22.02 -9.65
C ILE A 836 13.31 -22.18 -8.40
N TYR A 837 13.88 -22.03 -7.20
CA TYR A 837 13.10 -22.12 -5.96
C TYR A 837 12.09 -20.97 -5.84
N GLU A 838 12.53 -19.72 -6.06
CA GLU A 838 11.68 -18.51 -5.99
C GLU A 838 11.59 -17.83 -7.36
N ALA A 839 10.53 -18.11 -8.10
CA ALA A 839 10.33 -17.57 -9.44
C ALA A 839 9.45 -16.32 -9.42
N ARG A 840 9.82 -15.30 -10.21
CA ARG A 840 9.02 -14.05 -10.32
C ARG A 840 7.96 -14.10 -11.42
N TYR A 841 8.30 -14.59 -12.61
CA TYR A 841 7.37 -14.61 -13.74
C TYR A 841 6.90 -16.03 -14.06
N LYS A 842 7.84 -16.95 -14.28
CA LYS A 842 7.57 -18.37 -14.53
C LYS A 842 8.54 -19.24 -13.75
N THR A 843 8.03 -20.30 -13.14
CA THR A 843 8.88 -21.36 -12.58
C THR A 843 9.47 -22.15 -13.72
N ARG A 844 10.80 -22.17 -13.81
CA ARG A 844 11.53 -22.80 -14.91
C ARG A 844 12.17 -24.08 -14.41
N PHE A 845 11.97 -25.15 -15.15
CA PHE A 845 12.66 -26.42 -15.00
C PHE A 845 13.70 -26.53 -16.11
N ILE A 846 14.93 -26.82 -15.74
CA ILE A 846 16.12 -26.62 -16.55
C ILE A 846 16.85 -27.95 -16.69
N SER A 847 17.21 -28.30 -17.92
CA SER A 847 18.07 -29.44 -18.23
C SER A 847 19.52 -29.11 -17.85
N CYS A 848 20.10 -29.89 -16.95
CA CYS A 848 21.50 -29.79 -16.58
C CYS A 848 22.36 -30.62 -17.54
N ARG A 849 23.04 -29.96 -18.47
CA ARG A 849 23.92 -30.62 -19.48
C ARG A 849 25.40 -30.56 -19.13
N PHE A 850 25.72 -29.92 -18.01
CA PHE A 850 27.07 -29.83 -17.47
C PHE A 850 27.03 -30.12 -15.96
N PRO A 851 27.90 -31.02 -15.43
CA PRO A 851 27.90 -31.33 -14.00
C PRO A 851 28.25 -30.10 -13.16
N VAL A 852 27.29 -29.67 -12.33
CA VAL A 852 27.45 -28.52 -11.44
C VAL A 852 26.88 -28.80 -10.05
N ALA A 853 27.50 -28.20 -9.04
CA ALA A 853 26.89 -28.07 -7.73
C ALA A 853 25.82 -26.97 -7.77
N THR A 854 24.75 -27.13 -7.00
CA THR A 854 23.64 -26.18 -6.94
C THR A 854 23.39 -25.79 -5.50
N SER A 855 23.16 -24.49 -5.31
CA SER A 855 22.83 -23.94 -3.99
C SER A 855 21.38 -24.23 -3.59
N HIS A 856 21.09 -23.99 -2.32
CA HIS A 856 19.76 -24.11 -1.72
C HIS A 856 18.70 -23.14 -2.30
N VAL A 857 19.06 -22.22 -3.20
CA VAL A 857 18.10 -21.35 -3.91
C VAL A 857 17.56 -21.99 -5.19
N LEU A 858 17.92 -23.24 -5.46
CA LEU A 858 17.40 -24.07 -6.53
C LEU A 858 16.73 -25.32 -5.94
N ILE A 859 15.69 -25.78 -6.62
CA ILE A 859 15.10 -27.11 -6.38
C ILE A 859 15.78 -28.07 -7.34
N THR A 860 16.37 -29.15 -6.83
CA THR A 860 17.01 -30.18 -7.64
C THR A 860 16.19 -31.44 -7.63
N LEU A 861 16.14 -32.12 -8.78
CA LEU A 861 15.41 -33.38 -8.92
C LEU A 861 16.43 -34.53 -8.94
N VAL A 862 16.63 -35.19 -7.80
CA VAL A 862 17.53 -36.33 -7.70
C VAL A 862 16.84 -37.54 -8.32
N PRO A 863 17.37 -38.17 -9.38
CA PRO A 863 16.68 -39.25 -10.07
C PRO A 863 16.52 -40.49 -9.19
N LYS A 864 15.29 -41.03 -9.13
CA LYS A 864 15.01 -42.38 -8.58
C LYS A 864 14.99 -43.44 -9.68
N VAL A 865 14.69 -43.00 -10.90
CA VAL A 865 14.70 -43.82 -12.12
C VAL A 865 15.64 -43.18 -13.14
N SER A 866 16.22 -44.00 -14.03
CA SER A 866 16.99 -43.51 -15.17
C SER A 866 16.04 -43.27 -16.35
N LEU A 867 16.17 -42.10 -16.97
CA LEU A 867 15.45 -41.71 -18.17
C LEU A 867 16.42 -41.58 -19.35
N ALA A 868 15.97 -41.98 -20.53
CA ALA A 868 16.68 -41.68 -21.77
C ALA A 868 16.60 -40.18 -22.07
N GLU A 869 17.50 -39.68 -22.91
CA GLU A 869 17.55 -38.24 -23.22
C GLU A 869 16.21 -37.70 -23.75
N GLU A 870 15.56 -38.42 -24.66
CA GLU A 870 14.26 -37.99 -25.20
C GLU A 870 13.15 -38.02 -24.16
N GLU A 871 13.16 -39.00 -23.24
CA GLU A 871 12.22 -39.06 -22.11
C GLU A 871 12.43 -37.87 -21.16
N THR A 872 13.68 -37.52 -20.86
CA THR A 872 14.04 -36.34 -20.04
C THR A 872 13.57 -35.05 -20.71
N LYS A 873 13.76 -34.90 -22.03
CA LYS A 873 13.25 -33.75 -22.79
C LYS A 873 11.71 -33.70 -22.79
N ALA A 874 11.06 -34.83 -23.02
CA ALA A 874 9.60 -34.92 -22.99
C ALA A 874 9.01 -34.52 -21.63
N LEU A 875 9.64 -34.96 -20.53
CA LEU A 875 9.26 -34.53 -19.19
C LEU A 875 9.51 -33.03 -18.97
N LEU A 876 10.65 -32.50 -19.42
CA LEU A 876 10.96 -31.07 -19.33
C LEU A 876 9.97 -30.20 -20.13
N THR A 877 9.44 -30.70 -21.25
CA THR A 877 8.34 -30.06 -21.99
C THR A 877 7.12 -29.89 -21.10
N TYR A 878 6.69 -30.95 -20.43
CA TYR A 878 5.58 -30.87 -19.48
C TYR A 878 5.88 -29.95 -18.29
N LEU A 879 7.07 -30.04 -17.70
CA LEU A 879 7.46 -29.22 -16.55
C LEU A 879 7.48 -27.71 -16.87
N ASN A 880 7.72 -27.34 -18.13
CA ASN A 880 7.71 -25.94 -18.58
C ASN A 880 6.40 -25.50 -19.25
N SER A 881 5.36 -26.34 -19.24
CA SER A 881 4.01 -26.03 -19.75
C SER A 881 3.21 -25.09 -18.82
N SER A 882 2.00 -24.72 -19.25
CA SER A 882 1.04 -24.00 -18.39
C SER A 882 0.45 -24.89 -17.30
N PHE A 883 0.39 -26.22 -17.48
CA PHE A 883 -0.08 -27.17 -16.45
C PHE A 883 0.77 -27.09 -15.19
N SER A 884 2.09 -27.13 -15.37
CA SER A 884 3.04 -27.04 -14.27
C SER A 884 3.02 -25.66 -13.62
N GLN A 885 2.96 -24.58 -14.42
CA GLN A 885 2.87 -23.23 -13.89
C GLN A 885 1.60 -23.04 -13.06
N TYR A 886 0.45 -23.53 -13.53
CA TYR A 886 -0.82 -23.50 -12.82
C TYR A 886 -0.75 -24.21 -11.46
N PHE A 887 -0.13 -25.40 -11.42
CA PHE A 887 0.08 -26.12 -10.16
C PHE A 887 0.92 -25.29 -9.18
N VAL A 888 2.00 -24.67 -9.66
CA VAL A 888 2.86 -23.84 -8.81
C VAL A 888 2.10 -22.60 -8.31
N GLU A 889 1.36 -21.89 -9.16
CA GLU A 889 0.60 -20.69 -8.77
C GLU A 889 -0.49 -20.99 -7.73
N THR A 890 -1.07 -22.19 -7.73
CA THR A 890 -2.15 -22.56 -6.80
C THR A 890 -1.65 -23.17 -5.48
N ARG A 891 -0.49 -23.84 -5.46
CA ARG A 891 0.04 -24.53 -4.27
C ARG A 891 1.31 -23.93 -3.69
N GLY A 892 2.09 -23.23 -4.50
CA GLY A 892 3.34 -22.59 -4.10
C GLY A 892 3.16 -21.60 -2.94
N ARG A 893 4.27 -21.30 -2.27
CA ARG A 893 4.25 -20.32 -1.18
C ARG A 893 4.49 -18.92 -1.77
N TYR A 894 3.48 -18.07 -1.67
CA TYR A 894 3.63 -16.66 -2.02
C TYR A 894 4.69 -15.99 -1.12
N ILE A 895 5.61 -15.24 -1.73
CA ILE A 895 6.60 -14.42 -1.05
C ILE A 895 6.27 -12.95 -1.31
N ALA A 896 6.35 -12.13 -0.26
CA ALA A 896 6.22 -10.68 -0.38
C ALA A 896 7.11 -10.13 -1.49
N LYS A 897 6.64 -9.11 -2.22
CA LYS A 897 7.24 -8.59 -3.47
C LYS A 897 7.07 -9.51 -4.69
N GLY A 898 6.19 -10.50 -4.61
CA GLY A 898 5.68 -11.21 -5.78
C GLY A 898 6.37 -12.51 -6.20
N PRO A 899 7.54 -12.98 -5.73
CA PRO A 899 7.97 -14.33 -6.08
C PRO A 899 7.01 -15.41 -5.54
N ILE A 900 7.01 -16.56 -6.21
CA ILE A 900 6.37 -17.77 -5.70
C ILE A 900 7.43 -18.83 -5.46
N ALA A 901 7.38 -19.45 -4.29
CA ALA A 901 8.33 -20.47 -3.89
C ALA A 901 7.77 -21.87 -4.17
N LEU A 902 8.54 -22.68 -4.91
CA LEU A 902 8.30 -24.11 -5.07
C LEU A 902 8.96 -24.86 -3.90
N GLU A 903 8.20 -25.06 -2.81
CA GLU A 903 8.69 -25.83 -1.66
C GLU A 903 8.90 -27.31 -2.01
N VAL A 904 9.85 -27.97 -1.36
CA VAL A 904 10.17 -29.40 -1.60
C VAL A 904 8.94 -30.30 -1.46
N ASN A 905 8.13 -30.08 -0.41
CA ASN A 905 6.91 -30.88 -0.21
C ASN A 905 5.86 -30.61 -1.29
N VAL A 906 5.78 -29.38 -1.81
CA VAL A 906 4.89 -29.04 -2.93
C VAL A 906 5.37 -29.69 -4.22
N ALA A 907 6.69 -29.69 -4.48
CA ALA A 907 7.29 -30.35 -5.63
C ALA A 907 7.06 -31.86 -5.61
N LYS A 908 7.14 -32.51 -4.43
CA LYS A 908 6.89 -33.96 -4.27
C LYS A 908 5.51 -34.39 -4.77
N ASP A 909 4.49 -33.59 -4.48
CA ASP A 909 3.10 -33.87 -4.85
C ASP A 909 2.73 -33.34 -6.25
N MET A 910 3.68 -32.77 -7.00
CA MET A 910 3.42 -32.23 -8.33
C MET A 910 3.02 -33.35 -9.31
N PRO A 911 1.84 -33.27 -9.96
CA PRO A 911 1.43 -34.23 -10.97
C PRO A 911 2.19 -33.95 -12.27
N ILE A 912 2.87 -34.98 -12.78
CA ILE A 912 3.67 -34.95 -14.00
C ILE A 912 3.26 -36.07 -14.94
N LEU A 913 3.59 -35.95 -16.23
CA LEU A 913 3.44 -37.05 -17.17
C LEU A 913 4.38 -38.21 -16.80
N ASP A 914 3.82 -39.41 -16.75
CA ASP A 914 4.58 -40.66 -16.66
C ASP A 914 5.14 -40.99 -18.04
N VAL A 915 6.31 -40.43 -18.35
CA VAL A 915 6.96 -40.58 -19.66
C VAL A 915 7.24 -42.04 -20.04
N LYS A 916 7.33 -42.95 -19.06
CA LYS A 916 7.52 -44.39 -19.29
C LYS A 916 6.27 -45.09 -19.84
N LYS A 917 5.10 -44.45 -19.80
CA LYS A 917 3.83 -44.95 -20.34
C LYS A 917 3.45 -44.32 -21.68
N LEU A 918 4.23 -43.37 -22.16
CA LEU A 918 3.98 -42.70 -23.45
C LEU A 918 4.52 -43.55 -24.60
N SER A 919 3.94 -43.41 -25.79
CA SER A 919 4.49 -44.03 -27.00
C SER A 919 5.74 -43.27 -27.47
N ASP A 920 6.62 -43.95 -28.22
CA ASP A 920 7.83 -43.34 -28.78
C ASP A 920 7.50 -42.10 -29.64
N GLU A 921 6.38 -42.13 -30.37
CA GLU A 921 5.89 -40.98 -31.16
C GLU A 921 5.53 -39.79 -30.27
N GLN A 922 4.86 -40.03 -29.13
CA GLN A 922 4.52 -38.99 -28.16
C GLN A 922 5.78 -38.42 -27.49
N ILE A 923 6.73 -39.27 -27.11
CA ILE A 923 8.02 -38.87 -26.53
C ILE A 923 8.79 -37.99 -27.53
N SER A 924 8.93 -38.44 -28.77
CA SER A 924 9.65 -37.70 -29.82
C SER A 924 9.01 -36.35 -30.14
N LYS A 925 7.66 -36.29 -30.20
CA LYS A 925 6.90 -35.04 -30.39
C LYS A 925 7.16 -34.06 -29.24
N LEU A 926 7.06 -34.50 -27.99
CA LEU A 926 7.31 -33.65 -26.83
C LEU A 926 8.78 -33.21 -26.74
N ALA A 927 9.74 -34.10 -27.03
CA ALA A 927 11.16 -33.78 -27.03
C ALA A 927 11.52 -32.72 -28.08
N THR A 928 10.95 -32.82 -29.28
CA THR A 928 11.11 -31.81 -30.34
C THR A 928 10.57 -30.43 -29.91
N LEU A 929 9.44 -30.41 -29.20
CA LEU A 929 8.89 -29.16 -28.66
C LEU A 929 9.77 -28.55 -27.56
N PHE A 930 10.46 -29.36 -26.75
CA PHE A 930 11.46 -28.86 -25.80
C PHE A 930 12.60 -28.13 -26.53
N ASP A 931 13.15 -28.76 -27.58
CA ASP A 931 14.25 -28.20 -28.35
C ASP A 931 13.82 -26.89 -29.04
N LYS A 932 12.57 -26.81 -29.52
CA LYS A 932 11.98 -25.58 -30.05
C LYS A 932 11.87 -24.48 -28.97
N LEU A 933 11.39 -24.82 -27.77
CA LEU A 933 11.28 -23.89 -26.64
C LEU A 933 12.64 -23.33 -26.24
N GLU A 934 13.65 -24.19 -26.16
CA GLU A 934 15.02 -23.78 -25.83
C GLU A 934 15.65 -22.92 -26.93
N SER A 935 15.48 -23.30 -28.20
CA SER A 935 15.98 -22.53 -29.35
C SER A 935 15.41 -21.11 -29.35
N GLU A 936 14.10 -20.99 -29.11
CA GLU A 936 13.41 -19.70 -29.04
C GLU A 936 13.89 -18.87 -27.84
N ALA A 937 14.05 -19.48 -26.67
CA ALA A 937 14.58 -18.81 -25.48
C ALA A 937 16.00 -18.27 -25.71
N ARG A 938 16.87 -19.04 -26.37
CA ARG A 938 18.21 -18.56 -26.75
C ARG A 938 18.14 -17.43 -27.77
N ARG A 939 17.25 -17.51 -28.77
CA ARG A 939 17.06 -16.48 -29.80
C ARG A 939 16.65 -15.12 -29.22
N ILE A 940 15.78 -15.11 -28.21
CA ILE A 940 15.29 -13.88 -27.57
C ILE A 940 16.13 -13.43 -26.37
N GLY A 941 17.22 -14.14 -26.06
CA GLY A 941 18.17 -13.79 -25.00
C GLY A 941 17.76 -14.17 -23.58
N GLY A 942 16.83 -15.14 -23.41
CA GLY A 942 16.50 -15.70 -22.11
C GLY A 942 15.03 -16.05 -21.90
N ALA A 943 14.71 -16.54 -20.70
CA ALA A 943 13.37 -16.85 -20.22
C ALA A 943 13.12 -16.35 -18.79
N SER A 944 13.88 -15.35 -18.31
CA SER A 944 13.80 -14.89 -16.90
C SER A 944 13.01 -13.60 -16.72
N GLU A 945 12.76 -12.84 -17.78
CA GLU A 945 12.08 -11.54 -17.72
C GLU A 945 10.67 -11.58 -18.32
N LYS A 946 9.80 -10.63 -17.94
CA LYS A 946 8.40 -10.60 -18.40
C LYS A 946 8.29 -10.63 -19.93
N GLU A 947 9.00 -9.73 -20.61
CA GLU A 947 8.96 -9.60 -22.07
C GLU A 947 9.42 -10.88 -22.79
N GLN A 948 10.36 -11.61 -22.19
CA GLN A 948 10.82 -12.89 -22.71
C GLN A 948 9.74 -13.96 -22.57
N ILE A 949 9.09 -14.05 -21.41
CA ILE A 949 7.99 -14.98 -21.19
C ILE A 949 6.83 -14.71 -22.14
N GLU A 950 6.46 -13.44 -22.37
CA GLU A 950 5.40 -13.09 -23.34
C GLU A 950 5.74 -13.56 -24.77
N LYS A 951 7.00 -13.44 -25.19
CA LYS A 951 7.47 -13.93 -26.50
C LYS A 951 7.46 -15.46 -26.59
N LEU A 952 7.60 -16.16 -25.47
CA LEU A 952 7.58 -17.63 -25.41
C LEU A 952 6.17 -18.22 -25.34
N LYS A 953 5.13 -17.42 -25.03
CA LYS A 953 3.74 -17.90 -24.93
C LYS A 953 3.26 -18.69 -26.15
N PRO A 954 3.52 -18.28 -27.42
CA PRO A 954 3.09 -19.09 -28.57
C PRO A 954 3.69 -20.50 -28.58
N THR A 955 4.96 -20.65 -28.20
CA THR A 955 5.61 -21.96 -28.13
C THR A 955 5.09 -22.78 -26.93
N ILE A 956 4.80 -22.13 -25.81
CA ILE A 956 4.17 -22.77 -24.64
C ILE A 956 2.76 -23.25 -24.99
N TYR A 957 1.99 -22.49 -25.78
CA TYR A 957 0.67 -22.90 -26.25
C TYR A 957 0.74 -24.16 -27.14
N GLU A 958 1.72 -24.25 -28.03
CA GLU A 958 1.95 -25.48 -28.82
C GLU A 958 2.26 -26.69 -27.93
N ILE A 959 3.05 -26.48 -26.87
CA ILE A 959 3.34 -27.50 -25.85
C ILE A 959 2.06 -27.91 -25.12
N ASP A 960 1.26 -26.95 -24.67
CA ASP A 960 0.03 -27.21 -23.94
C ASP A 960 -0.98 -27.99 -24.79
N MET A 961 -1.08 -27.67 -26.09
CA MET A 961 -1.91 -28.43 -27.04
C MET A 961 -1.40 -29.87 -27.22
N ALA A 962 -0.09 -30.08 -27.34
CA ALA A 962 0.47 -31.44 -27.46
C ALA A 962 0.23 -32.29 -26.20
N ILE A 963 0.33 -31.68 -25.02
CA ILE A 963 0.00 -32.34 -23.74
C ILE A 963 -1.51 -32.63 -23.67
N ALA A 964 -2.35 -31.68 -24.08
CA ALA A 964 -3.79 -31.85 -24.11
C ALA A 964 -4.22 -33.00 -25.03
N ASP A 965 -3.61 -33.14 -26.22
CA ASP A 965 -3.86 -34.27 -27.12
C ASP A 965 -3.57 -35.62 -26.43
N ILE A 966 -2.46 -35.70 -25.68
CA ILE A 966 -2.05 -36.92 -24.94
C ILE A 966 -3.03 -37.24 -23.80
N LEU A 967 -3.56 -36.21 -23.15
CA LEU A 967 -4.48 -36.34 -22.01
C LEU A 967 -5.96 -36.39 -22.43
N GLY A 968 -6.27 -36.27 -23.72
CA GLY A 968 -7.65 -36.23 -24.24
C GLY A 968 -8.43 -34.98 -23.84
N LEU A 969 -7.75 -33.85 -23.62
CA LEU A 969 -8.36 -32.58 -23.20
C LEU A 969 -8.75 -31.73 -24.42
N SER A 970 -9.88 -31.02 -24.32
CA SER A 970 -10.34 -30.13 -25.39
C SER A 970 -9.52 -28.83 -25.46
N LYS A 971 -9.52 -28.18 -26.63
CA LYS A 971 -8.89 -26.88 -26.86
C LYS A 971 -9.40 -25.79 -25.90
N ASP A 972 -10.67 -25.86 -25.50
CA ASP A 972 -11.27 -24.89 -24.58
C ASP A 972 -10.71 -25.02 -23.16
N VAL A 973 -10.39 -26.25 -22.73
CA VAL A 973 -9.73 -26.50 -21.44
C VAL A 973 -8.31 -25.92 -21.44
N VAL A 974 -7.58 -26.03 -22.55
CA VAL A 974 -6.23 -25.45 -22.69
C VAL A 974 -6.27 -23.93 -22.61
N LYS A 975 -7.17 -23.30 -23.37
CA LYS A 975 -7.36 -21.84 -23.30
C LYS A 975 -7.75 -21.39 -21.89
N LEU A 976 -8.61 -22.15 -21.21
CA LEU A 976 -8.99 -21.87 -19.84
C LEU A 976 -7.78 -21.92 -18.91
N LEU A 977 -6.94 -22.95 -19.03
CA LEU A 977 -5.71 -23.11 -18.26
C LEU A 977 -4.73 -21.94 -18.44
N GLU A 978 -4.44 -21.54 -19.68
CA GLU A 978 -3.56 -20.40 -19.95
C GLU A 978 -4.11 -19.12 -19.33
N ASN A 979 -5.41 -18.86 -19.52
CA ASN A 979 -6.06 -17.67 -18.98
C ASN A 979 -6.02 -17.68 -17.43
N ARG A 980 -6.09 -18.86 -16.78
CA ARG A 980 -5.86 -18.98 -15.33
C ARG A 980 -4.44 -18.62 -14.92
N VAL A 981 -3.46 -19.15 -15.64
CA VAL A 981 -2.06 -18.88 -15.35
C VAL A 981 -1.79 -17.39 -15.46
N ASP A 982 -2.27 -16.74 -16.52
CA ASP A 982 -2.10 -15.31 -16.73
C ASP A 982 -2.73 -14.50 -15.59
N ILE A 983 -3.99 -14.78 -15.23
CA ILE A 983 -4.67 -14.11 -14.09
C ILE A 983 -3.87 -14.27 -12.79
N LEU A 984 -3.43 -15.50 -12.47
CA LEU A 984 -2.72 -15.79 -11.22
C LEU A 984 -1.35 -15.09 -11.17
N VAL A 985 -0.60 -15.12 -12.27
CA VAL A 985 0.72 -14.49 -12.41
C VAL A 985 0.58 -12.96 -12.35
N GLU A 986 -0.38 -12.38 -13.05
CA GLU A 986 -0.64 -10.94 -13.02
C GLU A 986 -1.03 -10.46 -11.62
N ARG A 987 -1.98 -11.16 -10.98
CA ARG A 987 -2.39 -10.89 -9.60
C ARG A 987 -1.19 -10.90 -8.64
N ARG A 988 -0.29 -11.88 -8.79
CA ARG A 988 0.91 -12.01 -7.95
C ARG A 988 1.93 -10.89 -8.21
N ILE A 989 2.20 -10.55 -9.48
CA ILE A 989 3.19 -9.54 -9.87
C ILE A 989 2.71 -8.12 -9.59
N ALA A 990 1.42 -7.82 -9.73
CA ALA A 990 0.85 -6.52 -9.39
C ALA A 990 1.20 -6.14 -7.94
N GLY A 991 1.28 -7.12 -7.03
CA GLY A 991 1.75 -6.92 -5.66
C GLY A 991 3.23 -6.52 -5.49
N SER A 992 4.06 -6.55 -6.54
CA SER A 992 5.52 -6.42 -6.45
C SER A 992 6.13 -5.09 -6.93
N LYS A 993 5.46 -4.36 -7.82
CA LYS A 993 6.10 -3.29 -8.61
C LYS A 993 6.36 -2.00 -7.83
N GLU A 994 5.75 -1.78 -6.65
CA GLU A 994 5.80 -0.47 -5.99
C GLU A 994 6.47 -0.42 -4.60
N GLU A 995 6.98 -1.53 -4.05
CA GLU A 995 7.85 -1.46 -2.84
C GLU A 995 9.23 -0.81 -3.11
N ARG A 996 9.49 -0.32 -4.34
CA ARG A 996 10.74 0.39 -4.69
C ARG A 996 10.72 1.88 -4.41
N ARG A 997 9.66 2.46 -3.83
CA ARG A 997 9.71 3.80 -3.24
C ARG A 997 8.96 3.80 -1.91
N GLU A 998 9.60 4.39 -0.91
CA GLU A 998 9.12 4.59 0.47
C GLU A 998 9.11 3.35 1.39
N HIS A 999 10.30 2.90 1.79
CA HIS A 999 10.48 2.51 3.18
C HIS A 999 10.95 3.73 3.96
N VAL A 1000 10.04 4.35 4.71
CA VAL A 1000 10.41 5.13 5.89
C VAL A 1000 11.04 4.13 6.86
N LYS A 1001 12.37 4.09 6.87
CA LYS A 1001 13.11 3.48 7.98
C LYS A 1001 12.74 4.29 9.22
N GLY A 1002 11.97 3.68 10.11
CA GLY A 1002 11.94 4.08 11.50
C GLY A 1002 13.36 4.17 12.02
N GLU A 1003 13.62 5.25 12.75
CA GLU A 1003 14.89 5.63 13.35
C GLU A 1003 15.53 4.44 14.08
N ALA A 1004 16.54 3.84 13.46
CA ALA A 1004 17.67 3.29 14.18
C ALA A 1004 18.81 4.25 13.91
N GLU A 1005 19.24 4.98 14.95
CA GLU A 1005 20.38 5.90 14.94
C GLU A 1005 21.43 5.46 13.90
N LEU A 1006 21.51 6.22 12.81
CA LEU A 1006 22.69 6.24 11.98
C LEU A 1006 23.80 6.83 12.85
N LYS A 1007 24.52 5.98 13.59
CA LYS A 1007 25.88 6.31 14.02
C LYS A 1007 26.67 6.54 12.73
N LEU A 1008 26.75 7.82 12.34
CA LEU A 1008 27.65 8.34 11.33
C LEU A 1008 29.04 7.83 11.67
N LYS A 1009 29.51 6.81 10.96
CA LYS A 1009 30.94 6.50 10.94
C LYS A 1009 31.62 7.72 10.33
N PRO A 1010 32.67 8.27 10.97
CA PRO A 1010 33.43 9.34 10.35
C PRO A 1010 33.97 8.83 9.00
N PRO A 1011 33.96 9.65 7.94
CA PRO A 1011 34.39 9.22 6.62
C PRO A 1011 35.84 8.74 6.66
N LYS A 1012 36.08 7.54 6.12
CA LYS A 1012 37.44 7.05 5.85
C LYS A 1012 38.14 8.07 4.94
N LYS A 1013 39.28 8.62 5.39
CA LYS A 1013 40.19 9.43 4.59
C LYS A 1013 40.53 8.67 3.30
N ARG A 1014 39.95 9.09 2.17
CA ARG A 1014 40.47 8.75 0.83
C ARG A 1014 41.68 9.63 0.56
N ALA A 1015 42.74 9.01 0.05
CA ALA A 1015 43.95 9.68 -0.38
C ALA A 1015 43.62 10.77 -1.42
N LYS A 1016 44.25 11.94 -1.24
CA LYS A 1016 44.15 13.10 -2.15
C LYS A 1016 44.72 12.73 -3.52
N THR A 1017 43.86 12.65 -4.53
CA THR A 1017 44.23 12.96 -5.91
C THR A 1017 43.74 14.38 -6.20
N LYS A 1018 44.68 15.29 -6.46
CA LYS A 1018 44.43 16.68 -6.81
C LYS A 1018 43.79 16.74 -8.21
N SER A 1019 42.57 17.25 -8.29
CA SER A 1019 42.07 17.93 -9.49
C SER A 1019 41.27 19.14 -9.02
N GLU A 1020 41.81 20.33 -9.26
CA GLU A 1020 41.15 21.61 -8.98
C GLU A 1020 39.85 21.76 -9.79
N PRO A 1021 38.75 22.27 -9.20
CA PRO A 1021 37.59 22.70 -9.96
C PRO A 1021 37.80 24.14 -10.46
N LYS A 1022 37.74 24.33 -11.78
CA LYS A 1022 37.62 25.67 -12.40
C LYS A 1022 36.24 26.23 -12.08
N SER A 1023 36.15 27.20 -11.17
CA SER A 1023 35.00 28.10 -11.06
C SER A 1023 35.18 29.26 -12.03
N ILE A 1024 34.21 29.48 -12.93
CA ILE A 1024 34.15 30.68 -13.78
C ILE A 1024 33.24 31.69 -13.08
N PRO A 1025 33.69 32.94 -12.81
CA PRO A 1025 32.85 33.99 -12.24
C PRO A 1025 31.75 34.47 -13.19
N LEU A 1026 30.61 34.86 -12.59
CA LEU A 1026 29.34 35.23 -13.23
C LEU A 1026 29.40 36.49 -14.12
N GLU A 1027 30.49 37.26 -14.08
CA GLU A 1027 30.67 38.51 -14.83
C GLU A 1027 30.86 38.31 -16.34
N ARG A 1028 31.03 37.06 -16.81
CA ARG A 1028 31.22 36.74 -18.23
C ARG A 1028 29.94 36.43 -19.01
N PHE A 1029 28.77 36.51 -18.37
CA PHE A 1029 27.47 36.24 -18.99
C PHE A 1029 26.68 37.50 -19.40
N MET A 1030 27.19 38.71 -19.09
CA MET A 1030 26.49 39.97 -19.31
C MET A 1030 27.16 40.92 -20.31
N THR A 1031 27.88 40.38 -21.31
CA THR A 1031 28.34 41.14 -22.49
C THR A 1031 28.04 40.36 -23.76
#